data_AF-A0AAN7WPX1-F1
#
_entry.id   AF-A0AAN7WPX1-F1
#
_cell.length_a   1.000
_cell.length_b   1.000
_cell.length_c   1.000
_cell.angle_alpha   90.00
_cell.angle_beta   90.00
_cell.angle_gamma   90.00
#
_symmetry.space_group_name_H-M   'P 1'
#
loop_
_entity.id
_entity.type
_entity.pdbx_description
1 polymer ?
#
loop_
_entity_poly.entity_id
_entity_poly.type
_entity_poly.pdbx_seq_one_letter_code
_entity_poly.pdbx_strand_id
1 'polypeptide(L)'
;MSRRNLTNSHINLHSTSQDNLDSIENSSPEFGLNHTNINDNNNNNNNNHYNNNNSNRNSGNPFLGSDEEDYDITRHNPQSETSSYNNQDKSKALLQDDSTRFNFEDSTAHNISDYKGYYSRNVSGINDSKFNTDYDSTNNNNVNQANNRILPQSYSTNTLSNGDTSPNLNLSNNDIMSPPAFDRYPLVGSRVASSTNLIVPNNGYPNNHNDKFIYSNRSSPREGSGSTFSSSNNPFTAEHDFSPFGGYPATSFPLLMDDKEDDDYLHNPDLEEEARLDRQRFMDDFKHMDRKSFVGLIGILTLFAAGIVIFIVLPALTFTGVTDHRSAGQVIELLTPYQYPQLAAIRTTLVDPDTPDDAKTRKARDGSDWQLVFSDEFNAEGRTFYEHDDQFWTGPDIHYDATKDLEWYTPDAATTANGTLQLRMDAFKTHGLFYRSGMLQSWNKLCFTQGIIEVSANLPNYGRVTGLWPGLWTMGNLGRPGYLASTQGVWPYSYESCDAGITPNQSSPDGISYLPGQKLNVCTCDGEDHPNQGVGRGAPEIDILEGEVDTALGVGIASQSLQVAPFDIWYIPDYNFVEIHNASITTMNTYCGGPFQQAVSAVTTLNTAWYEFGPQGGYYQKYSIEYLNDDEDGYISWYVGNNATWTLHATTLHPNGNIGWRRISKEPMSIILNLGISNNWAYIDWQYIFFPVTMSIDYVRIYQPSDAISVTCDPEDYPTYDYINAHANAYHNANLTSWEAAGYTFPKNILTGNCKSSKFSGK
;
A
#
# COMPACT_ATOMS: atom_id res chain seq x y z
N MET A 1 -25.00 -9.46 47.09
CA MET A 1 -24.82 -8.00 46.88
C MET A 1 -23.85 -7.45 47.90
N SER A 2 -22.70 -6.96 47.47
CA SER A 2 -21.80 -6.14 48.29
C SER A 2 -21.12 -5.15 47.35
N ARG A 3 -21.53 -3.87 47.37
CA ARG A 3 -20.89 -2.83 46.56
C ARG A 3 -19.58 -2.42 47.22
N ARG A 4 -18.47 -2.47 46.49
CA ARG A 4 -17.22 -1.81 46.90
C ARG A 4 -17.30 -0.34 46.46
N ASN A 5 -17.28 0.58 47.42
CA ASN A 5 -17.22 2.01 47.12
C ASN A 5 -15.81 2.41 46.67
N LEU A 6 -15.68 2.84 45.42
CA LEU A 6 -14.52 3.61 44.95
C LEU A 6 -14.80 5.10 45.19
N THR A 7 -14.46 5.59 46.39
CA THR A 7 -14.20 7.01 46.69
C THR A 7 -13.80 7.13 48.15
N ASN A 8 -12.61 7.66 48.44
CA ASN A 8 -12.21 7.98 49.82
C ASN A 8 -11.18 9.12 49.89
N SER A 9 -11.52 10.26 49.28
CA SER A 9 -10.79 11.52 49.43
C SER A 9 -11.30 12.29 50.66
N HIS A 10 -10.53 12.28 51.75
CA HIS A 10 -10.80 13.17 52.88
C HIS A 10 -10.55 14.63 52.50
N ILE A 11 -11.60 15.45 52.52
CA ILE A 11 -11.64 16.79 53.14
C ILE A 11 -13.12 17.11 53.36
N ASN A 12 -13.44 17.57 54.57
CA ASN A 12 -14.82 17.87 54.96
C ASN A 12 -14.78 19.10 55.87
N LEU A 13 -15.49 20.18 55.49
CA LEU A 13 -16.23 21.06 56.41
C LEU A 13 -16.90 22.25 55.68
N HIS A 14 -18.23 22.19 55.64
CA HIS A 14 -19.21 23.28 55.73
C HIS A 14 -18.91 24.70 55.23
N SER A 15 -19.81 25.17 54.36
CA SER A 15 -20.14 26.58 54.16
C SER A 15 -21.03 27.15 55.29
N THR A 16 -20.73 28.36 55.74
CA THR A 16 -21.68 29.32 56.34
C THR A 16 -21.33 30.75 55.89
N SER A 17 -22.26 31.68 56.05
CA SER A 17 -22.30 32.95 55.31
C SER A 17 -22.07 34.22 56.15
N GLN A 18 -21.86 35.31 55.42
CA GLN A 18 -22.15 36.72 55.76
C GLN A 18 -21.10 37.60 56.50
N ASP A 19 -20.91 38.76 55.86
CA ASP A 19 -20.88 40.13 56.41
C ASP A 19 -19.68 40.68 57.22
N ASN A 20 -18.97 41.57 56.51
CA ASN A 20 -18.58 42.94 56.89
C ASN A 20 -17.29 43.26 57.68
N LEU A 21 -16.56 44.20 57.05
CA LEU A 21 -15.84 45.37 57.59
C LEU A 21 -14.44 45.24 58.23
N ASP A 22 -13.59 46.16 57.76
CA ASP A 22 -12.55 46.92 58.47
C ASP A 22 -11.28 46.24 59.05
N SER A 23 -10.24 46.28 58.21
CA SER A 23 -9.11 47.25 58.36
C SER A 23 -7.71 46.78 58.83
N ILE A 24 -6.71 47.45 58.23
CA ILE A 24 -5.42 47.92 58.81
C ILE A 24 -4.21 46.96 58.93
N GLU A 25 -3.21 47.29 58.10
CA GLU A 25 -1.74 47.31 58.30
C GLU A 25 -0.80 46.08 58.29
N ASN A 26 0.26 46.23 57.48
CA ASN A 26 1.69 45.94 57.73
C ASN A 26 2.10 44.53 58.24
N SER A 27 2.90 43.76 57.51
CA SER A 27 4.30 44.10 57.21
C SER A 27 5.03 43.04 56.35
N SER A 28 6.11 43.44 55.67
CA SER A 28 7.14 42.55 55.10
C SER A 28 8.31 42.38 56.11
N PRO A 29 9.06 41.27 56.11
CA PRO A 29 10.17 41.04 55.15
C PRO A 29 10.19 39.59 54.58
N GLU A 30 11.14 39.08 53.78
CA GLU A 30 12.17 39.53 52.81
C GLU A 30 13.29 38.44 52.80
N PHE A 31 13.84 38.10 51.61
CA PHE A 31 15.04 37.26 51.33
C PHE A 31 15.15 35.77 51.77
N GLY A 32 15.76 34.95 50.88
CA GLY A 32 16.23 33.59 51.22
C GLY A 32 16.54 32.63 50.04
N LEU A 33 17.56 32.91 49.20
CA LEU A 33 18.06 31.97 48.17
C LEU A 33 19.34 31.24 48.63
N ASN A 34 19.48 29.92 48.35
CA ASN A 34 20.69 29.35 47.71
C ASN A 34 20.66 27.83 47.40
N HIS A 35 21.50 27.43 46.45
CA HIS A 35 21.91 26.05 46.13
C HIS A 35 22.95 25.49 47.13
N THR A 36 23.11 24.15 47.16
CA THR A 36 24.45 23.50 47.09
C THR A 36 24.35 22.03 46.63
N ASN A 37 25.34 21.58 45.85
CA ASN A 37 25.66 20.15 45.60
C ASN A 37 26.78 19.68 46.55
N ILE A 38 26.88 18.36 46.81
CA ILE A 38 28.12 17.56 47.02
C ILE A 38 27.70 16.06 47.22
N ASN A 39 28.37 14.96 46.88
CA ASN A 39 29.52 14.55 46.02
C ASN A 39 30.42 13.53 46.77
N ASP A 40 30.50 12.27 46.30
CA ASP A 40 31.53 11.25 46.62
C ASP A 40 31.41 10.09 45.56
N ASN A 41 32.45 9.61 44.87
CA ASN A 41 33.66 8.84 45.27
C ASN A 41 33.36 7.34 45.61
N ASN A 42 34.12 6.31 45.16
CA ASN A 42 35.37 6.29 44.37
C ASN A 42 35.73 4.90 43.74
N ASN A 43 36.75 4.90 42.86
CA ASN A 43 37.75 3.83 42.56
C ASN A 43 37.45 2.51 41.76
N ASN A 44 38.05 2.46 40.55
CA ASN A 44 39.13 1.53 40.09
C ASN A 44 38.91 0.07 39.61
N ASN A 45 39.12 -0.12 38.29
CA ASN A 45 40.32 -0.74 37.64
C ASN A 45 40.15 -1.98 36.72
N ASN A 46 40.77 -1.85 35.52
CA ASN A 46 41.38 -2.87 34.65
C ASN A 46 40.42 -3.87 33.92
N ASN A 47 40.72 -4.40 32.71
CA ASN A 47 41.99 -4.44 31.95
C ASN A 47 41.77 -4.67 30.41
N ASN A 48 42.75 -4.27 29.58
CA ASN A 48 43.09 -4.80 28.22
C ASN A 48 42.08 -4.70 27.03
N HIS A 49 42.46 -4.91 25.75
CA HIS A 49 43.55 -4.33 24.93
C HIS A 49 43.36 -4.62 23.40
N TYR A 50 43.77 -3.69 22.52
CA TYR A 50 44.16 -3.84 21.09
C TYR A 50 43.21 -4.27 19.91
N ASN A 51 43.05 -3.31 18.98
CA ASN A 51 43.28 -3.34 17.49
C ASN A 51 42.49 -4.20 16.48
N ASN A 52 42.03 -3.48 15.42
CA ASN A 52 42.21 -3.68 13.95
C ASN A 52 42.09 -5.11 13.33
N ASN A 53 41.46 -5.28 12.16
CA ASN A 53 41.83 -4.60 10.91
C ASN A 53 40.79 -4.70 9.76
N ASN A 54 40.99 -3.89 8.70
CA ASN A 54 40.24 -3.96 7.43
C ASN A 54 40.59 -5.19 6.56
N SER A 55 39.62 -5.67 5.76
CA SER A 55 39.89 -6.26 4.44
C SER A 55 38.70 -6.07 3.48
N ASN A 56 38.89 -6.27 2.18
CA ASN A 56 38.07 -5.66 1.12
C ASN A 56 36.99 -6.58 0.51
N ARG A 57 36.03 -5.94 -0.18
CA ARG A 57 35.01 -6.57 -1.04
C ARG A 57 35.63 -7.48 -2.13
N ASN A 58 34.91 -8.55 -2.54
CA ASN A 58 34.37 -8.55 -3.91
C ASN A 58 33.17 -9.52 -4.15
N SER A 59 32.32 -9.07 -5.06
CA SER A 59 31.22 -9.74 -5.80
C SER A 59 31.05 -11.27 -5.79
N GLY A 60 29.81 -11.72 -5.57
CA GLY A 60 29.28 -13.01 -6.02
C GLY A 60 27.76 -13.12 -5.76
N ASN A 61 26.95 -13.38 -6.80
CA ASN A 61 25.48 -13.57 -6.69
C ASN A 61 25.14 -15.06 -6.95
N PRO A 62 24.60 -15.80 -5.96
CA PRO A 62 24.38 -17.24 -6.07
C PRO A 62 22.91 -17.67 -6.13
N PHE A 63 22.00 -16.86 -6.68
CA PHE A 63 20.62 -17.30 -6.97
C PHE A 63 20.54 -18.12 -8.27
N LEU A 64 21.00 -19.37 -8.21
CA LEU A 64 20.74 -20.46 -9.16
C LEU A 64 20.98 -21.82 -8.45
N GLY A 65 20.10 -22.80 -8.69
CA GLY A 65 19.82 -23.91 -7.76
C GLY A 65 18.35 -23.84 -7.35
N SER A 66 17.36 -24.47 -8.02
CA SER A 66 17.35 -25.66 -8.88
C SER A 66 17.71 -26.97 -8.17
N ASP A 67 16.70 -27.57 -7.55
CA ASP A 67 16.62 -29.00 -7.23
C ASP A 67 15.17 -29.48 -7.54
N GLU A 68 14.95 -29.87 -8.79
CA GLU A 68 13.90 -30.83 -9.14
C GLU A 68 14.54 -32.23 -9.05
N GLU A 69 13.96 -33.15 -8.28
CA GLU A 69 14.20 -34.59 -8.48
C GLU A 69 12.87 -35.32 -8.69
N ASP A 70 12.74 -35.92 -9.87
CA ASP A 70 11.70 -36.89 -10.24
C ASP A 70 11.72 -38.12 -9.33
N TYR A 71 10.56 -38.73 -9.07
CA TYR A 71 10.49 -40.19 -8.96
C TYR A 71 9.14 -40.80 -9.39
N ASP A 72 9.02 -40.93 -10.72
CA ASP A 72 8.48 -42.06 -11.51
C ASP A 72 7.13 -42.74 -11.18
N ILE A 73 6.57 -43.34 -12.23
CA ILE A 73 5.21 -43.83 -12.40
C ILE A 73 5.00 -45.21 -11.73
N THR A 74 3.90 -45.34 -10.97
CA THR A 74 3.10 -46.59 -11.00
C THR A 74 1.60 -46.31 -11.10
N ARG A 75 0.99 -46.70 -12.23
CA ARG A 75 -0.48 -46.84 -12.35
C ARG A 75 -0.92 -48.16 -11.71
N HIS A 76 -2.01 -48.16 -10.95
CA HIS A 76 -2.92 -49.32 -10.84
C HIS A 76 -4.36 -48.84 -10.60
N ASN A 77 -5.32 -49.50 -11.26
CA ASN A 77 -6.77 -49.26 -11.13
C ASN A 77 -7.50 -50.57 -11.47
N PRO A 78 -8.36 -51.06 -10.58
CA PRO A 78 -9.70 -51.53 -10.96
C PRO A 78 -10.78 -50.71 -10.21
N GLN A 79 -11.93 -50.35 -10.80
CA GLN A 79 -13.11 -51.23 -11.02
C GLN A 79 -13.52 -51.99 -9.73
N SER A 80 -14.78 -52.05 -9.28
CA SER A 80 -16.07 -51.51 -9.74
C SER A 80 -17.02 -51.45 -8.49
N GLU A 81 -18.34 -51.21 -8.51
CA GLU A 81 -19.35 -51.22 -9.58
C GLU A 81 -20.59 -50.34 -9.25
N THR A 82 -21.55 -50.34 -10.19
CA THR A 82 -22.86 -49.65 -10.20
C THR A 82 -23.88 -50.13 -9.15
N SER A 83 -24.83 -49.25 -8.78
CA SER A 83 -26.24 -49.67 -8.71
C SER A 83 -27.20 -48.51 -9.03
N SER A 84 -28.22 -48.78 -9.86
CA SER A 84 -29.19 -47.80 -10.35
C SER A 84 -30.61 -48.35 -10.25
N TYR A 85 -31.55 -47.63 -9.62
CA TYR A 85 -33.00 -47.70 -9.86
C TYR A 85 -33.60 -46.39 -9.28
N ASN A 86 -34.18 -45.41 -9.98
CA ASN A 86 -35.15 -45.34 -11.09
C ASN A 86 -36.62 -45.20 -10.61
N ASN A 87 -37.37 -44.30 -11.28
CA ASN A 87 -38.84 -44.15 -11.35
C ASN A 87 -39.69 -43.47 -10.23
N GLN A 88 -40.20 -42.28 -10.60
CA GLN A 88 -41.62 -41.98 -10.91
C GLN A 88 -42.60 -41.30 -9.89
N ASP A 89 -43.00 -40.09 -10.32
CA ASP A 89 -44.40 -39.64 -10.56
C ASP A 89 -45.27 -39.00 -9.46
N LYS A 90 -46.06 -38.01 -9.95
CA LYS A 90 -47.31 -37.42 -9.41
C LYS A 90 -47.20 -36.47 -8.19
N SER A 91 -48.00 -35.39 -8.11
CA SER A 91 -48.85 -34.77 -9.15
C SER A 91 -49.37 -33.37 -8.77
N LYS A 92 -49.42 -32.49 -9.77
CA LYS A 92 -50.45 -31.46 -10.11
C LYS A 92 -51.40 -30.88 -9.04
N ALA A 93 -51.68 -29.59 -9.27
CA ALA A 93 -52.99 -28.89 -9.17
C ALA A 93 -53.41 -28.30 -7.82
N LEU A 94 -54.18 -27.18 -7.77
CA LEU A 94 -54.58 -26.15 -8.75
C LEU A 94 -55.21 -24.97 -7.98
N LEU A 95 -54.98 -23.71 -8.40
CA LEU A 95 -55.86 -22.53 -8.17
C LEU A 95 -56.11 -22.13 -6.68
N GLN A 96 -56.47 -20.90 -6.33
CA GLN A 96 -57.37 -19.97 -7.03
C GLN A 96 -57.06 -18.49 -6.75
N ASP A 97 -57.53 -17.64 -7.67
CA ASP A 97 -57.51 -16.17 -7.67
C ASP A 97 -58.60 -15.59 -6.76
N ASP A 98 -58.33 -14.46 -6.09
CA ASP A 98 -59.37 -13.50 -5.73
C ASP A 98 -58.80 -12.07 -5.66
N SER A 99 -59.58 -11.09 -6.11
CA SER A 99 -59.13 -9.71 -6.28
C SER A 99 -60.14 -8.71 -5.71
N THR A 100 -59.66 -7.76 -4.91
CA THR A 100 -60.48 -6.64 -4.45
C THR A 100 -59.76 -5.31 -4.70
N ARG A 101 -60.42 -4.41 -5.44
CA ARG A 101 -60.03 -3.02 -5.60
C ARG A 101 -60.71 -2.18 -4.54
N PHE A 102 -60.03 -1.14 -4.04
CA PHE A 102 -60.67 0.15 -3.77
C PHE A 102 -59.76 1.30 -4.24
N ASN A 103 -60.28 2.53 -4.23
CA ASN A 103 -59.90 3.59 -5.17
C ASN A 103 -59.77 4.96 -4.45
N PHE A 104 -58.85 5.79 -4.95
CA PHE A 104 -58.75 7.25 -4.70
C PHE A 104 -58.39 7.63 -3.24
N GLU A 105 -57.92 8.85 -2.92
CA GLU A 105 -58.02 10.12 -3.64
C GLU A 105 -56.72 10.97 -3.57
N ASP A 106 -56.66 12.03 -4.38
CA ASP A 106 -55.52 12.96 -4.59
C ASP A 106 -55.67 14.23 -3.72
N SER A 107 -54.56 14.85 -3.28
CA SER A 107 -54.54 16.31 -3.05
C SER A 107 -53.16 16.95 -2.82
N THR A 108 -52.85 17.92 -3.71
CA THR A 108 -52.11 19.18 -3.46
C THR A 108 -50.59 19.17 -3.24
N ALA A 109 -49.94 20.12 -3.90
CA ALA A 109 -48.50 20.40 -3.88
C ALA A 109 -48.22 21.87 -3.50
N HIS A 110 -46.97 22.21 -3.12
CA HIS A 110 -46.50 23.59 -3.15
C HIS A 110 -44.99 23.77 -3.44
N ASN A 111 -44.72 24.54 -4.50
CA ASN A 111 -43.66 25.54 -4.66
C ASN A 111 -42.19 25.21 -4.33
N ILE A 112 -41.44 24.91 -5.40
CA ILE A 112 -40.43 25.83 -5.99
C ILE A 112 -39.47 26.58 -5.04
N SER A 113 -38.16 26.32 -5.20
CA SER A 113 -37.20 27.42 -5.43
C SER A 113 -36.04 26.96 -6.34
N ASP A 114 -35.88 27.63 -7.50
CA ASP A 114 -34.69 27.50 -8.35
C ASP A 114 -33.55 28.33 -7.76
N TYR A 115 -32.39 27.73 -7.47
CA TYR A 115 -31.17 28.49 -7.15
C TYR A 115 -30.12 28.32 -8.25
N LYS A 116 -29.72 29.43 -8.89
CA LYS A 116 -28.71 29.46 -9.97
C LYS A 116 -27.51 30.34 -9.59
N GLY A 117 -26.37 29.72 -9.34
CA GLY A 117 -25.03 30.33 -9.44
C GLY A 117 -24.19 29.50 -10.40
N TYR A 118 -23.82 29.97 -11.59
CA TYR A 118 -22.75 30.95 -11.86
C TYR A 118 -21.34 30.52 -11.38
N TYR A 119 -20.73 29.54 -12.06
CA TYR A 119 -19.36 29.66 -12.58
C TYR A 119 -19.12 28.65 -13.72
N SER A 120 -19.01 29.13 -14.96
CA SER A 120 -18.33 28.43 -16.05
C SER A 120 -17.59 29.45 -16.92
N ARG A 121 -16.34 29.15 -17.28
CA ARG A 121 -15.48 30.03 -18.10
C ARG A 121 -15.42 29.53 -19.54
N ASN A 122 -15.32 30.48 -20.47
CA ASN A 122 -15.25 30.22 -21.90
C ASN A 122 -14.04 29.35 -22.28
N VAL A 123 -14.26 28.44 -23.23
CA VAL A 123 -13.29 28.05 -24.26
C VAL A 123 -13.95 28.35 -25.62
N SER A 124 -13.17 28.73 -26.64
CA SER A 124 -13.71 29.27 -27.89
C SER A 124 -13.12 28.62 -29.14
N GLY A 125 -13.99 28.30 -30.09
CA GLY A 125 -13.65 27.90 -31.47
C GLY A 125 -13.79 26.40 -31.77
N ILE A 126 -14.02 25.99 -33.03
CA ILE A 126 -14.40 26.78 -34.22
C ILE A 126 -14.98 25.85 -35.33
N ASN A 127 -15.81 26.40 -36.24
CA ASN A 127 -16.51 25.73 -37.37
C ASN A 127 -17.55 24.66 -36.99
N ASP A 128 -18.84 24.69 -37.37
CA ASP A 128 -19.61 25.21 -38.52
C ASP A 128 -19.64 24.32 -39.78
N SER A 129 -20.72 23.53 -39.90
CA SER A 129 -21.28 23.06 -41.18
C SER A 129 -22.79 22.79 -41.05
N LYS A 130 -23.62 23.71 -41.56
CA LYS A 130 -25.09 23.64 -41.57
C LYS A 130 -25.62 22.59 -42.55
N PHE A 131 -26.82 22.06 -42.32
CA PHE A 131 -27.87 22.01 -43.35
C PHE A 131 -29.29 21.92 -42.74
N ASN A 132 -30.29 22.32 -43.53
CA ASN A 132 -31.74 22.42 -43.27
C ASN A 132 -32.34 21.21 -42.51
N THR A 133 -33.24 21.35 -41.53
CA THR A 133 -34.59 21.97 -41.49
C THR A 133 -35.65 21.29 -42.38
N ASP A 134 -36.70 20.80 -41.70
CA ASP A 134 -38.15 20.90 -41.98
C ASP A 134 -38.82 19.65 -41.34
N TYR A 135 -39.60 19.74 -40.26
CA TYR A 135 -40.93 20.37 -40.11
C TYR A 135 -42.04 19.64 -40.90
N ASP A 136 -42.74 18.70 -40.25
CA ASP A 136 -44.11 18.95 -39.77
C ASP A 136 -44.54 17.91 -38.70
N SER A 137 -45.68 18.17 -38.07
CA SER A 137 -46.42 17.34 -37.12
C SER A 137 -47.53 16.53 -37.81
N THR A 138 -48.02 15.45 -37.18
CA THR A 138 -49.46 15.25 -36.87
C THR A 138 -49.74 13.94 -36.13
N ASN A 139 -50.87 13.91 -35.41
CA ASN A 139 -51.41 12.72 -34.73
C ASN A 139 -52.03 11.73 -35.74
N ASN A 140 -52.05 10.42 -35.44
CA ASN A 140 -53.26 9.80 -34.84
C ASN A 140 -53.09 8.36 -34.35
N ASN A 141 -54.16 7.83 -33.72
CA ASN A 141 -54.19 6.58 -32.96
C ASN A 141 -54.74 5.36 -33.74
N ASN A 142 -54.39 4.16 -33.24
CA ASN A 142 -55.12 2.87 -33.30
C ASN A 142 -55.41 2.20 -34.67
N VAL A 143 -55.03 0.91 -34.81
CA VAL A 143 -55.96 -0.24 -34.62
C VAL A 143 -55.24 -1.59 -34.93
N ASN A 144 -55.55 -2.57 -34.08
CA ASN A 144 -55.32 -4.04 -34.17
C ASN A 144 -55.16 -4.67 -35.58
N GLN A 145 -54.20 -5.61 -35.72
CA GLN A 145 -54.47 -7.06 -35.60
C GLN A 145 -53.17 -7.91 -35.67
N ALA A 146 -53.22 -9.15 -35.17
CA ALA A 146 -52.09 -10.08 -35.09
C ALA A 146 -52.22 -11.25 -36.08
N ASN A 147 -51.11 -11.91 -36.43
CA ASN A 147 -51.09 -13.36 -36.73
C ASN A 147 -49.68 -14.01 -36.79
N ASN A 148 -49.39 -14.84 -35.78
CA ASN A 148 -48.82 -16.20 -35.88
C ASN A 148 -47.64 -16.53 -36.84
N ARG A 149 -46.45 -16.82 -36.28
CA ARG A 149 -45.79 -18.17 -36.19
C ARG A 149 -44.38 -18.05 -35.57
N ILE A 150 -44.12 -18.62 -34.39
CA ILE A 150 -43.74 -20.03 -34.07
C ILE A 150 -42.26 -20.36 -34.38
N LEU A 151 -41.50 -20.67 -33.31
CA LEU A 151 -40.14 -21.24 -33.28
C LEU A 151 -40.17 -22.79 -33.27
N PRO A 152 -39.07 -23.45 -33.68
CA PRO A 152 -38.22 -24.25 -32.75
C PRO A 152 -36.74 -23.80 -32.78
N GLN A 153 -35.87 -23.99 -31.77
CA GLN A 153 -35.20 -25.24 -31.30
C GLN A 153 -34.40 -26.00 -32.40
N SER A 154 -33.18 -26.53 -32.18
CA SER A 154 -32.31 -26.57 -30.98
C SER A 154 -30.89 -27.18 -31.25
N TYR A 155 -29.92 -26.90 -30.36
CA TYR A 155 -28.73 -27.70 -29.96
C TYR A 155 -27.63 -28.16 -30.97
N SER A 156 -26.39 -27.71 -30.65
CA SER A 156 -25.15 -28.51 -30.43
C SER A 156 -24.28 -29.10 -31.57
N THR A 157 -23.02 -28.61 -31.57
CA THR A 157 -21.73 -29.36 -31.69
C THR A 157 -21.36 -30.23 -32.90
N ASN A 158 -20.41 -29.70 -33.69
CA ASN A 158 -19.11 -30.29 -34.09
C ASN A 158 -18.96 -31.62 -34.90
N THR A 159 -17.94 -31.55 -35.78
CA THR A 159 -17.05 -32.61 -36.35
C THR A 159 -17.35 -33.36 -37.67
N LEU A 160 -16.46 -33.07 -38.65
CA LEU A 160 -15.67 -33.98 -39.51
C LEU A 160 -16.26 -34.68 -40.77
N SER A 161 -15.60 -34.36 -41.90
CA SER A 161 -15.24 -35.25 -43.04
C SER A 161 -16.35 -35.61 -44.07
N ASN A 162 -16.06 -35.92 -45.35
CA ASN A 162 -14.78 -35.91 -46.07
C ASN A 162 -14.91 -35.81 -47.61
N GLY A 163 -13.85 -35.33 -48.28
CA GLY A 163 -13.48 -35.68 -49.67
C GLY A 163 -14.18 -34.94 -50.84
N ASP A 164 -13.62 -34.91 -52.05
CA ASP A 164 -12.21 -35.15 -52.46
C ASP A 164 -11.97 -34.65 -53.90
N THR A 165 -10.75 -34.20 -54.22
CA THR A 165 -10.09 -34.29 -55.56
C THR A 165 -8.70 -33.62 -55.56
N SER A 166 -7.65 -34.45 -55.62
CA SER A 166 -6.27 -34.05 -56.03
C SER A 166 -5.97 -34.66 -57.42
N PRO A 167 -4.84 -34.37 -58.12
CA PRO A 167 -3.53 -34.89 -57.70
C PRO A 167 -2.25 -34.08 -58.07
N ASN A 168 -1.29 -34.05 -57.12
CA ASN A 168 0.18 -34.30 -57.29
C ASN A 168 1.04 -33.35 -58.15
N LEU A 169 2.24 -32.89 -57.74
CA LEU A 169 3.14 -33.10 -56.57
C LEU A 169 3.99 -31.78 -56.36
N ASN A 170 5.03 -31.61 -55.53
CA ASN A 170 6.05 -32.50 -54.96
C ASN A 170 6.71 -31.98 -53.65
N LEU A 171 7.65 -32.77 -53.12
CA LEU A 171 8.54 -32.66 -51.94
C LEU A 171 9.60 -31.50 -51.96
N SER A 172 10.28 -31.10 -50.85
CA SER A 172 10.17 -31.44 -49.39
C SER A 172 11.04 -30.57 -48.45
N ASN A 173 10.54 -30.35 -47.22
CA ASN A 173 11.18 -30.22 -45.88
C ASN A 173 12.67 -29.82 -45.69
N ASN A 174 12.96 -28.88 -44.76
CA ASN A 174 13.51 -29.18 -43.40
C ASN A 174 13.64 -27.91 -42.49
N ASP A 175 13.78 -28.16 -41.17
CA ASP A 175 14.37 -27.32 -40.07
C ASP A 175 13.82 -25.88 -39.82
N ILE A 176 13.18 -25.58 -38.67
CA ILE A 176 13.68 -25.36 -37.28
C ILE A 176 14.48 -24.04 -37.10
N MET A 177 13.86 -23.01 -36.49
CA MET A 177 14.36 -22.35 -35.25
C MET A 177 13.44 -21.25 -34.68
N SER A 178 13.68 -20.92 -33.40
CA SER A 178 13.13 -19.82 -32.58
C SER A 178 13.75 -18.44 -32.91
N PRO A 179 13.18 -17.31 -32.40
CA PRO A 179 13.69 -15.97 -32.72
C PRO A 179 15.09 -15.68 -32.12
N PRO A 180 15.90 -14.81 -32.76
CA PRO A 180 17.19 -14.38 -32.24
C PRO A 180 17.03 -13.46 -31.01
N ALA A 181 17.85 -13.69 -30.00
CA ALA A 181 17.89 -12.89 -28.78
C ALA A 181 18.75 -11.61 -28.92
N PHE A 182 18.71 -10.79 -27.87
CA PHE A 182 19.49 -9.56 -27.69
C PHE A 182 20.98 -9.69 -28.05
N ASP A 183 21.56 -8.57 -28.50
CA ASP A 183 22.88 -8.14 -28.04
C ASP A 183 22.80 -6.67 -27.55
N ARG A 184 23.63 -6.29 -26.57
CA ARG A 184 23.42 -5.12 -25.71
C ARG A 184 24.72 -4.51 -25.17
N TYR A 185 25.59 -3.97 -26.02
CA TYR A 185 26.51 -2.87 -25.64
C TYR A 185 27.04 -2.11 -26.88
N PRO A 186 27.08 -0.75 -26.88
CA PRO A 186 27.81 0.01 -27.90
C PRO A 186 29.31 0.01 -27.61
N LEU A 187 30.11 -0.59 -28.51
CA LEU A 187 31.57 -0.57 -28.39
C LEU A 187 32.16 0.83 -28.65
N VAL A 188 33.03 1.28 -27.75
CA VAL A 188 33.62 2.63 -27.76
C VAL A 188 34.73 2.74 -28.81
N GLY A 189 34.38 3.27 -29.99
CA GLY A 189 35.32 3.51 -31.08
C GLY A 189 36.20 4.75 -30.87
N SER A 190 37.29 4.63 -30.11
CA SER A 190 38.26 5.72 -29.87
C SER A 190 39.70 5.26 -29.69
N ARG A 191 40.47 5.02 -30.78
CA ARG A 191 41.95 5.24 -30.84
C ARG A 191 42.45 5.55 -32.27
N VAL A 192 43.14 6.69 -32.35
CA VAL A 192 44.32 7.02 -33.18
C VAL A 192 44.27 6.86 -34.71
N ALA A 193 44.46 8.01 -35.35
CA ALA A 193 44.65 8.29 -36.77
C ALA A 193 45.95 7.74 -37.40
N SER A 194 46.11 8.04 -38.69
CA SER A 194 47.39 8.18 -39.40
C SER A 194 48.19 6.92 -39.78
N SER A 195 47.79 6.32 -40.91
CA SER A 195 48.64 6.14 -42.10
C SER A 195 50.10 5.65 -41.96
N THR A 196 50.35 4.43 -42.43
CA THR A 196 51.51 4.12 -43.29
C THR A 196 51.10 3.13 -44.39
N ASN A 197 51.21 3.51 -45.66
CA ASN A 197 51.03 2.62 -46.80
C ASN A 197 52.37 2.00 -47.19
N LEU A 198 52.43 0.68 -47.33
CA LEU A 198 53.52 -0.03 -48.01
C LEU A 198 52.96 -1.26 -48.74
N ILE A 199 53.17 -1.32 -50.05
CA ILE A 199 52.89 -2.50 -50.89
C ILE A 199 54.10 -2.71 -51.79
N VAL A 200 54.64 -3.93 -51.79
CA VAL A 200 55.56 -4.43 -52.82
C VAL A 200 54.80 -5.52 -53.59
N PRO A 201 54.63 -5.40 -54.93
CA PRO A 201 53.89 -6.37 -55.73
C PRO A 201 54.78 -7.55 -56.18
N ASN A 202 54.14 -8.61 -56.68
CA ASN A 202 54.81 -9.79 -57.24
C ASN A 202 54.87 -9.72 -58.79
N ASN A 203 55.83 -10.42 -59.41
CA ASN A 203 56.17 -10.31 -60.85
C ASN A 203 55.32 -11.19 -61.77
N GLY A 204 55.07 -10.75 -63.02
CA GLY A 204 54.59 -11.63 -64.10
C GLY A 204 53.89 -10.95 -65.31
N TYR A 205 54.65 -10.46 -66.29
CA TYR A 205 54.19 -10.09 -67.65
C TYR A 205 54.19 -11.33 -68.61
N PRO A 206 53.69 -11.29 -69.88
CA PRO A 206 52.97 -10.25 -70.65
C PRO A 206 51.61 -10.78 -71.26
N ASN A 207 50.83 -10.15 -72.17
CA ASN A 207 50.92 -8.89 -72.94
C ASN A 207 49.53 -8.35 -73.41
N ASN A 208 49.52 -7.13 -73.98
CA ASN A 208 48.54 -6.51 -74.92
C ASN A 208 47.17 -5.93 -74.45
N HIS A 209 47.13 -4.57 -74.48
CA HIS A 209 46.09 -3.65 -75.00
C HIS A 209 44.70 -3.40 -74.32
N ASN A 210 44.54 -2.13 -73.88
CA ASN A 210 43.37 -1.21 -74.00
C ASN A 210 42.07 -1.51 -73.18
N ASP A 211 41.25 -0.54 -72.71
CA ASP A 211 41.31 0.94 -72.76
C ASP A 211 40.48 1.64 -71.62
N LYS A 212 40.83 2.89 -71.29
CA LYS A 212 39.98 4.03 -70.79
C LYS A 212 39.26 4.09 -69.41
N PHE A 213 38.69 5.29 -69.17
CA PHE A 213 38.49 5.98 -67.88
C PHE A 213 37.02 6.34 -67.50
N ILE A 214 36.74 6.24 -66.19
CA ILE A 214 36.01 7.16 -65.26
C ILE A 214 35.24 8.41 -65.82
N TYR A 215 34.00 8.66 -65.34
CA TYR A 215 33.62 9.71 -64.34
C TYR A 215 32.10 9.98 -64.22
N SER A 216 31.73 10.77 -63.19
CA SER A 216 30.38 11.05 -62.66
C SER A 216 29.86 12.45 -63.00
N ASN A 217 28.53 12.68 -62.92
CA ASN A 217 28.01 13.82 -62.14
C ASN A 217 26.50 13.81 -61.81
N ARG A 218 26.12 14.63 -60.81
CA ARG A 218 24.75 15.07 -60.49
C ARG A 218 24.52 16.50 -61.03
N SER A 219 23.28 16.83 -61.43
CA SER A 219 22.73 18.19 -61.27
C SER A 219 21.23 18.26 -61.52
N SER A 220 20.51 19.04 -60.71
CA SER A 220 19.10 19.42 -60.91
C SER A 220 18.97 20.59 -61.91
N PRO A 221 17.79 20.82 -62.54
CA PRO A 221 17.59 21.91 -63.48
C PRO A 221 17.06 23.21 -62.85
N ARG A 222 17.52 24.37 -63.33
CA ARG A 222 16.71 25.59 -63.46
C ARG A 222 17.22 26.47 -64.60
N GLU A 223 16.33 27.30 -65.14
CA GLU A 223 16.49 28.09 -66.37
C GLU A 223 17.39 29.33 -66.21
N GLY A 224 17.84 29.90 -67.34
CA GLY A 224 18.16 31.33 -67.42
C GLY A 224 19.43 31.72 -68.18
N SER A 225 19.41 31.72 -69.52
CA SER A 225 20.32 32.53 -70.35
C SER A 225 19.77 32.67 -71.77
N GLY A 226 19.95 33.85 -72.39
CA GLY A 226 19.56 34.11 -73.77
C GLY A 226 20.73 34.68 -74.58
N SER A 227 20.72 34.45 -75.91
CA SER A 227 21.76 34.84 -76.89
C SER A 227 23.17 34.24 -76.61
N THR A 228 23.89 33.68 -77.60
CA THR A 228 24.22 34.27 -78.91
C THR A 228 24.39 33.21 -80.01
N PHE A 229 24.37 33.63 -81.28
CA PHE A 229 24.56 32.78 -82.47
C PHE A 229 26.02 32.27 -82.63
N SER A 230 26.23 31.02 -83.09
CA SER A 230 26.77 30.72 -84.44
C SER A 230 27.25 29.26 -84.68
N SER A 231 26.77 28.67 -85.77
CA SER A 231 27.39 27.68 -86.68
C SER A 231 28.38 26.57 -86.20
N SER A 232 27.86 25.33 -86.18
CA SER A 232 28.36 24.11 -86.90
C SER A 232 29.79 23.54 -86.74
N ASN A 233 29.83 22.22 -86.44
CA ASN A 233 30.73 21.11 -86.88
C ASN A 233 32.05 21.50 -87.61
N ASN A 234 33.22 20.94 -87.31
CA ASN A 234 33.56 19.49 -87.26
C ASN A 234 34.97 19.30 -86.59
N PRO A 235 35.38 18.09 -86.11
CA PRO A 235 36.68 17.89 -85.45
C PRO A 235 37.82 17.44 -86.40
N PHE A 236 39.08 17.80 -86.09
CA PHE A 236 40.37 17.06 -86.26
C PHE A 236 41.59 18.00 -86.09
N THR A 237 42.77 17.46 -85.73
CA THR A 237 44.09 18.15 -85.49
C THR A 237 44.18 19.02 -84.20
N ALA A 238 45.29 19.13 -83.44
CA ALA A 238 46.64 18.49 -83.44
C ALA A 238 47.23 18.38 -81.99
N GLU A 239 48.46 17.86 -81.84
CA GLU A 239 49.14 17.49 -80.57
C GLU A 239 50.13 18.54 -80.00
N HIS A 240 50.60 18.36 -78.74
CA HIS A 240 51.96 18.75 -78.28
C HIS A 240 52.35 18.17 -76.87
N ASP A 241 53.65 17.96 -76.63
CA ASP A 241 54.30 17.35 -75.43
C ASP A 241 54.51 18.29 -74.20
N PHE A 242 54.76 17.73 -72.99
CA PHE A 242 56.13 17.52 -72.42
C PHE A 242 56.17 17.10 -70.91
N SER A 243 57.39 16.86 -70.38
CA SER A 243 57.77 16.14 -69.14
C SER A 243 57.52 16.84 -67.78
N PRO A 244 57.23 16.09 -66.69
CA PRO A 244 56.84 16.65 -65.38
C PRO A 244 57.96 17.13 -64.44
N PHE A 245 59.25 16.93 -64.74
CA PHE A 245 60.37 17.21 -63.80
C PHE A 245 61.36 18.32 -64.25
N GLY A 246 60.86 19.41 -64.83
CA GLY A 246 61.51 20.72 -64.65
C GLY A 246 62.85 20.99 -65.35
N GLY A 247 63.22 20.27 -66.41
CA GLY A 247 64.05 20.86 -67.48
C GLY A 247 65.58 20.74 -67.42
N TYR A 248 66.16 19.85 -66.60
CA TYR A 248 67.61 19.52 -66.69
C TYR A 248 67.85 18.01 -66.81
N PRO A 249 68.84 17.54 -67.62
CA PRO A 249 69.09 16.13 -67.85
C PRO A 249 69.87 15.48 -66.69
N ALA A 250 69.30 14.43 -66.09
CA ALA A 250 69.80 13.77 -64.87
C ALA A 250 71.07 12.91 -65.06
N THR A 251 72.19 13.55 -65.42
CA THR A 251 73.45 12.86 -65.82
C THR A 251 74.73 13.48 -65.22
N SER A 252 74.61 14.35 -64.20
CA SER A 252 75.67 15.32 -63.86
C SER A 252 76.22 15.31 -62.42
N PHE A 253 75.89 14.34 -61.56
CA PHE A 253 76.41 14.30 -60.17
C PHE A 253 76.71 12.88 -59.64
N PRO A 254 77.98 12.62 -59.30
CA PRO A 254 78.39 11.67 -58.28
C PRO A 254 79.11 12.38 -57.11
N LEU A 255 78.73 12.10 -55.87
CA LEU A 255 79.40 12.57 -54.65
C LEU A 255 80.06 11.38 -53.92
N LEU A 256 81.07 11.65 -53.08
CA LEU A 256 81.83 10.67 -52.31
C LEU A 256 81.66 10.94 -50.81
N MET A 257 81.80 9.89 -49.99
CA MET A 257 81.28 9.85 -48.61
C MET A 257 82.28 10.33 -47.54
N ASP A 258 83.52 10.67 -47.93
CA ASP A 258 84.61 11.00 -47.01
C ASP A 258 84.89 12.52 -46.86
N ASP A 259 84.17 13.38 -47.60
CA ASP A 259 84.27 14.84 -47.47
C ASP A 259 83.37 15.34 -46.33
N LYS A 260 83.89 16.26 -45.50
CA LYS A 260 83.21 16.75 -44.30
C LYS A 260 82.38 18.01 -44.60
N GLU A 261 81.08 17.98 -44.30
CA GLU A 261 80.15 19.10 -44.54
C GLU A 261 79.97 20.02 -43.30
N ASP A 262 79.45 21.23 -43.50
CA ASP A 262 79.33 22.26 -42.45
C ASP A 262 78.19 22.00 -41.43
N ASP A 263 77.23 21.13 -41.76
CA ASP A 263 76.08 20.77 -40.91
C ASP A 263 76.27 19.46 -40.12
N ASP A 264 77.48 18.89 -40.14
CA ASP A 264 77.88 17.67 -39.44
C ASP A 264 77.56 17.70 -37.91
N TYR A 265 77.53 18.90 -37.32
CA TYR A 265 77.11 19.15 -35.94
C TYR A 265 75.63 18.81 -35.65
N LEU A 266 74.76 18.85 -36.66
CA LEU A 266 73.36 18.42 -36.59
C LEU A 266 73.20 16.89 -36.69
N HIS A 267 74.22 16.19 -37.19
CA HIS A 267 74.17 14.77 -37.56
C HIS A 267 75.09 13.87 -36.71
N ASN A 268 76.10 14.43 -36.05
CA ASN A 268 76.96 13.77 -35.07
C ASN A 268 76.84 14.46 -33.68
N PRO A 269 75.82 14.13 -32.87
CA PRO A 269 75.60 14.77 -31.56
C PRO A 269 76.64 14.37 -30.50
N ASP A 270 77.08 15.33 -29.69
CA ASP A 270 77.93 15.07 -28.52
C ASP A 270 77.07 14.71 -27.29
N LEU A 271 77.33 13.51 -26.74
CA LEU A 271 76.61 12.93 -25.62
C LEU A 271 76.77 13.74 -24.31
N GLU A 272 77.86 14.48 -24.11
CA GLU A 272 78.04 15.30 -22.90
C GLU A 272 77.23 16.61 -22.95
N GLU A 273 77.06 17.21 -24.14
CA GLU A 273 76.27 18.43 -24.30
C GLU A 273 74.76 18.14 -24.30
N GLU A 274 74.32 17.05 -24.93
CA GLU A 274 72.91 16.61 -24.89
C GLU A 274 72.46 16.29 -23.45
N ALA A 275 73.28 15.55 -22.69
CA ALA A 275 73.02 15.24 -21.28
C ALA A 275 73.04 16.48 -20.35
N ARG A 276 73.72 17.56 -20.75
CA ARG A 276 73.68 18.86 -20.06
C ARG A 276 72.37 19.59 -20.35
N LEU A 277 71.92 19.60 -21.60
CA LEU A 277 70.70 20.30 -22.03
C LEU A 277 69.43 19.63 -21.50
N ASP A 278 69.32 18.30 -21.52
CA ASP A 278 68.12 17.60 -21.03
C ASP A 278 67.89 17.82 -19.51
N ARG A 279 68.95 18.05 -18.74
CA ARG A 279 68.85 18.46 -17.32
C ARG A 279 68.29 19.87 -17.10
N GLN A 280 68.37 20.76 -18.08
CA GLN A 280 67.85 22.14 -18.00
C GLN A 280 66.53 22.31 -18.75
N ARG A 281 66.22 21.39 -19.66
CA ARG A 281 65.00 21.29 -20.48
C ARG A 281 63.71 21.74 -19.80
N PHE A 282 63.35 21.21 -18.62
CA PHE A 282 62.08 21.58 -17.98
C PHE A 282 62.02 23.07 -17.56
N MET A 283 63.16 23.73 -17.34
CA MET A 283 63.24 25.17 -17.09
C MET A 283 63.31 25.97 -18.39
N ASP A 284 64.06 25.52 -19.40
CA ASP A 284 64.13 26.21 -20.69
C ASP A 284 62.83 26.06 -21.52
N ASP A 285 62.12 24.93 -21.45
CA ASP A 285 60.77 24.76 -21.99
C ASP A 285 59.79 25.75 -21.35
N PHE A 286 59.87 25.97 -20.03
CA PHE A 286 59.03 26.93 -19.31
C PHE A 286 59.38 28.39 -19.67
N LYS A 287 60.65 28.67 -19.90
CA LYS A 287 61.21 30.00 -20.19
C LYS A 287 61.02 30.45 -21.64
N HIS A 288 60.98 29.51 -22.59
CA HIS A 288 60.73 29.75 -24.00
C HIS A 288 59.31 29.33 -24.43
N MET A 289 58.41 29.06 -23.47
CA MET A 289 57.04 28.61 -23.71
C MET A 289 56.24 29.59 -24.58
N ASP A 290 55.72 29.09 -25.69
CA ASP A 290 54.80 29.82 -26.57
C ASP A 290 53.51 30.25 -25.84
N ARG A 291 52.91 31.36 -26.31
CA ARG A 291 51.72 31.97 -25.71
C ARG A 291 50.49 31.04 -25.74
N LYS A 292 50.37 30.13 -26.70
CA LYS A 292 49.27 29.15 -26.77
C LYS A 292 49.50 28.03 -25.75
N SER A 293 50.72 27.54 -25.62
CA SER A 293 51.10 26.54 -24.60
C SER A 293 50.86 27.05 -23.18
N PHE A 294 51.21 28.30 -22.88
CA PHE A 294 50.93 28.93 -21.58
C PHE A 294 49.42 29.04 -21.29
N VAL A 295 48.62 29.42 -22.30
CA VAL A 295 47.15 29.45 -22.18
C VAL A 295 46.56 28.03 -22.00
N GLY A 296 47.13 27.02 -22.67
CA GLY A 296 46.76 25.62 -22.48
C GLY A 296 47.03 25.13 -21.05
N LEU A 297 48.19 25.47 -20.48
CA LEU A 297 48.54 25.14 -19.10
C LEU A 297 47.58 25.81 -18.09
N ILE A 298 47.24 27.08 -18.29
CA ILE A 298 46.22 27.78 -17.48
C ILE A 298 44.85 27.10 -17.63
N GLY A 299 44.45 26.70 -18.84
CA GLY A 299 43.20 25.97 -19.08
C GLY A 299 43.13 24.65 -18.32
N ILE A 300 44.20 23.86 -18.32
CA ILE A 300 44.30 22.60 -17.58
C ILE A 300 44.21 22.85 -16.06
N LEU A 301 44.96 23.81 -15.53
CA LEU A 301 44.91 24.18 -14.10
C LEU A 301 43.52 24.67 -13.68
N THR A 302 42.82 25.40 -14.56
CA THR A 302 41.45 25.87 -14.33
C THR A 302 40.46 24.71 -14.31
N LEU A 303 40.64 23.69 -15.17
CA LEU A 303 39.84 22.46 -15.17
C LEU A 303 40.02 21.65 -13.88
N PHE A 304 41.27 21.51 -13.39
CA PHE A 304 41.52 20.87 -12.09
C PHE A 304 40.91 21.65 -10.91
N ALA A 305 41.00 22.98 -10.91
CA ALA A 305 40.35 23.81 -9.89
C ALA A 305 38.82 23.67 -9.91
N ALA A 306 38.19 23.67 -11.09
CA ALA A 306 36.75 23.43 -11.24
C ALA A 306 36.35 22.03 -10.76
N GLY A 307 37.16 21.00 -11.04
CA GLY A 307 36.97 19.65 -10.52
C GLY A 307 37.01 19.59 -8.99
N ILE A 308 37.97 20.27 -8.35
CA ILE A 308 38.04 20.38 -6.88
C ILE A 308 36.79 21.07 -6.31
N VAL A 309 36.30 22.13 -6.96
CA VAL A 309 35.06 22.81 -6.53
C VAL A 309 33.85 21.87 -6.63
N ILE A 310 33.69 21.13 -7.73
CA ILE A 310 32.54 20.26 -7.97
C ILE A 310 32.57 18.99 -7.11
N PHE A 311 33.72 18.36 -6.91
CA PHE A 311 33.83 17.05 -6.25
C PHE A 311 34.27 17.10 -4.77
N ILE A 312 34.75 18.25 -4.27
CA ILE A 312 35.16 18.40 -2.86
C ILE A 312 34.41 19.55 -2.19
N VAL A 313 34.45 20.76 -2.75
CA VAL A 313 33.88 21.94 -2.08
C VAL A 313 32.35 21.91 -2.06
N LEU A 314 31.71 21.60 -3.19
CA LEU A 314 30.24 21.55 -3.27
C LEU A 314 29.64 20.47 -2.35
N PRO A 315 30.09 19.20 -2.34
CA PRO A 315 29.62 18.19 -1.39
C PRO A 315 29.81 18.60 0.08
N ALA A 316 30.94 19.24 0.42
CA ALA A 316 31.21 19.71 1.78
C ALA A 316 30.26 20.85 2.19
N LEU A 317 29.98 21.80 1.30
CA LEU A 317 29.03 22.90 1.55
C LEU A 317 27.58 22.40 1.68
N THR A 318 27.17 21.41 0.89
CA THR A 318 25.84 20.79 1.02
C THR A 318 25.73 19.93 2.28
N PHE A 319 26.77 19.19 2.66
CA PHE A 319 26.77 18.34 3.86
C PHE A 319 26.80 19.16 5.16
N THR A 320 27.44 20.34 5.14
CA THR A 320 27.48 21.24 6.31
C THR A 320 26.25 22.15 6.44
N GLY A 321 25.27 22.04 5.55
CA GLY A 321 24.03 22.84 5.59
C GLY A 321 24.22 24.34 5.30
N VAL A 322 25.44 24.80 4.97
CA VAL A 322 25.75 26.22 4.74
C VAL A 322 24.99 26.78 3.53
N THR A 323 24.61 25.92 2.58
CA THR A 323 23.78 26.27 1.42
C THR A 323 22.27 26.27 1.69
N ASP A 324 21.80 25.75 2.83
CA ASP A 324 20.38 25.74 3.19
C ASP A 324 19.92 27.13 3.68
N HIS A 325 19.84 28.08 2.74
CA HIS A 325 19.09 29.32 2.91
C HIS A 325 17.59 29.05 2.83
N ARG A 326 17.10 28.12 3.66
CA ARG A 326 15.69 28.09 4.04
C ARG A 326 15.42 29.39 4.77
N SER A 327 14.85 30.36 4.07
CA SER A 327 14.19 31.48 4.74
C SER A 327 13.24 30.88 5.76
N ALA A 328 13.48 31.15 7.04
CA ALA A 328 12.56 30.78 8.11
C ALA A 328 11.29 31.60 7.88
N GLY A 329 10.38 31.06 7.07
CA GLY A 329 9.04 31.57 6.92
C GLY A 329 8.45 31.60 8.32
N GLN A 330 8.24 32.80 8.84
CA GLN A 330 7.75 32.97 10.18
C GLN A 330 6.38 32.31 10.23
N VAL A 331 6.29 31.16 10.92
CA VAL A 331 5.02 30.49 11.15
C VAL A 331 4.24 31.39 12.08
N ILE A 332 3.47 32.31 11.50
CA ILE A 332 2.52 33.11 12.23
C ILE A 332 1.36 32.15 12.52
N GLU A 333 1.46 31.47 13.65
CA GLU A 333 0.31 30.85 14.28
C GLU A 333 -0.71 31.97 14.52
N LEU A 334 -1.75 32.02 13.67
CA LEU A 334 -2.95 32.78 13.96
C LEU A 334 -3.71 32.02 15.07
N LEU A 335 -3.17 32.08 16.28
CA LEU A 335 -3.90 31.82 17.51
C LEU A 335 -5.17 32.66 17.44
N THR A 336 -6.31 31.99 17.29
CA THR A 336 -7.59 32.68 17.18
C THR A 336 -7.83 33.44 18.49
N PRO A 337 -8.43 34.63 18.47
CA PRO A 337 -8.85 35.32 19.69
C PRO A 337 -10.06 34.63 20.36
N TYR A 338 -10.34 33.38 19.98
CA TYR A 338 -11.44 32.58 20.48
C TYR A 338 -10.99 31.86 21.75
N GLN A 339 -11.45 32.36 22.91
CA GLN A 339 -11.17 31.72 24.19
C GLN A 339 -12.03 30.45 24.33
N TYR A 340 -11.51 29.32 23.87
CA TYR A 340 -12.18 28.02 23.99
C TYR A 340 -12.51 27.71 25.46
N PRO A 341 -13.78 27.47 25.81
CA PRO A 341 -14.15 27.06 27.16
C PRO A 341 -13.78 25.59 27.37
N GLN A 342 -12.55 25.35 27.86
CA GLN A 342 -11.94 24.02 28.00
C GLN A 342 -12.82 22.96 28.70
N LEU A 343 -13.75 23.37 29.57
CA LEU A 343 -14.67 22.47 30.28
C LEU A 343 -16.07 22.36 29.65
N ALA A 344 -16.40 23.16 28.64
CA ALA A 344 -17.69 23.10 27.93
C ALA A 344 -17.57 22.43 26.54
N ALA A 345 -16.35 22.26 26.03
CA ALA A 345 -16.06 21.37 24.89
C ALA A 345 -15.99 19.88 25.29
N ILE A 346 -15.97 19.58 26.61
CA ILE A 346 -16.05 18.21 27.13
C ILE A 346 -17.48 17.71 26.93
N ARG A 347 -17.68 16.84 25.93
CA ARG A 347 -18.95 16.14 25.72
C ARG A 347 -19.22 15.19 26.90
N THR A 348 -20.48 15.13 27.33
CA THR A 348 -20.90 14.47 28.58
C THR A 348 -21.83 13.27 28.37
N THR A 349 -22.13 12.94 27.11
CA THR A 349 -23.08 11.88 26.72
C THR A 349 -22.41 10.91 25.74
N LEU A 350 -22.69 9.61 25.91
CA LEU A 350 -22.22 8.57 24.98
C LEU A 350 -22.93 8.63 23.62
N VAL A 351 -24.18 9.09 23.58
CA VAL A 351 -24.86 9.49 22.34
C VAL A 351 -24.47 10.95 22.01
N ASP A 352 -24.14 11.21 20.75
CA ASP A 352 -23.84 12.54 20.23
C ASP A 352 -25.11 13.43 20.22
N PRO A 353 -25.05 14.67 20.74
CA PRO A 353 -26.18 15.61 20.68
C PRO A 353 -26.75 15.86 19.28
N ASP A 354 -25.92 15.76 18.22
CA ASP A 354 -26.34 16.00 16.84
C ASP A 354 -27.00 14.77 16.19
N THR A 355 -27.07 13.63 16.89
CA THR A 355 -27.66 12.39 16.34
C THR A 355 -29.17 12.56 16.04
N PRO A 356 -29.63 12.28 14.80
CA PRO A 356 -31.03 12.35 14.42
C PRO A 356 -31.96 11.50 15.32
N ASP A 357 -33.18 11.98 15.57
CA ASP A 357 -34.14 11.28 16.44
C ASP A 357 -34.56 9.90 15.90
N ASP A 358 -34.62 9.73 14.58
CA ASP A 358 -34.92 8.46 13.91
C ASP A 358 -33.74 7.48 13.92
N ALA A 359 -32.51 7.96 14.14
CA ALA A 359 -31.32 7.13 14.30
C ALA A 359 -31.12 6.58 15.73
N LYS A 360 -32.00 6.90 16.69
CA LYS A 360 -31.86 6.50 18.11
C LYS A 360 -32.31 5.07 18.42
N THR A 361 -32.95 4.38 17.46
CA THR A 361 -33.20 2.94 17.52
C THR A 361 -32.86 2.28 16.19
N ARG A 362 -32.44 1.01 16.21
CA ARG A 362 -32.26 0.18 15.01
C ARG A 362 -32.91 -1.18 15.22
N LYS A 363 -33.47 -1.74 14.14
CA LYS A 363 -33.96 -3.12 14.14
C LYS A 363 -32.83 -4.13 14.03
N ALA A 364 -32.89 -5.11 14.90
CA ALA A 364 -32.07 -6.31 14.89
C ALA A 364 -32.66 -7.39 13.97
N ARG A 365 -31.87 -8.44 13.70
CA ARG A 365 -32.17 -9.61 12.87
C ARG A 365 -33.39 -10.40 13.35
N ASP A 366 -33.66 -10.40 14.65
CA ASP A 366 -34.85 -11.00 15.27
C ASP A 366 -36.12 -10.12 15.14
N GLY A 367 -35.98 -8.89 14.66
CA GLY A 367 -37.04 -7.89 14.52
C GLY A 367 -37.25 -6.98 15.75
N SER A 368 -36.50 -7.20 16.84
CA SER A 368 -36.53 -6.36 18.03
C SER A 368 -35.91 -4.97 17.78
N ASP A 369 -36.24 -3.99 18.63
CA ASP A 369 -35.76 -2.62 18.53
C ASP A 369 -34.64 -2.36 19.56
N TRP A 370 -33.40 -2.30 19.09
CA TRP A 370 -32.23 -2.03 19.93
C TRP A 370 -32.00 -0.52 20.05
N GLN A 371 -31.56 -0.09 21.24
CA GLN A 371 -31.38 1.32 21.56
C GLN A 371 -29.97 1.76 21.19
N LEU A 372 -29.84 2.99 20.69
CA LEU A 372 -28.54 3.62 20.47
C LEU A 372 -27.87 3.91 21.84
N VAL A 373 -26.68 3.35 22.05
CA VAL A 373 -25.91 3.48 23.30
C VAL A 373 -24.68 4.36 23.14
N PHE A 374 -24.13 4.44 21.93
CA PHE A 374 -23.06 5.36 21.56
C PHE A 374 -23.25 5.88 20.14
N SER A 375 -22.86 7.13 19.88
CA SER A 375 -22.66 7.66 18.53
C SER A 375 -21.54 8.69 18.48
N ASP A 376 -20.93 8.85 17.32
CA ASP A 376 -20.12 10.01 16.94
C ASP A 376 -20.51 10.40 15.51
N GLU A 377 -21.02 11.62 15.35
CA GLU A 377 -21.57 12.14 14.10
C GLU A 377 -20.58 13.12 13.44
N PHE A 378 -19.37 13.28 13.99
CA PHE A 378 -18.24 14.05 13.45
C PHE A 378 -18.49 15.53 13.03
N ASN A 379 -19.68 16.08 13.29
CA ASN A 379 -20.14 17.43 12.92
C ASN A 379 -19.29 18.59 13.45
N ALA A 380 -18.55 18.39 14.54
CA ALA A 380 -17.65 19.40 15.08
C ALA A 380 -16.37 19.49 14.22
N GLU A 381 -16.34 20.46 13.29
CA GLU A 381 -15.22 20.78 12.38
C GLU A 381 -13.86 20.94 13.10
N GLY A 382 -12.79 20.40 12.49
CA GLY A 382 -11.41 20.65 12.91
C GLY A 382 -10.97 19.95 14.20
N ARG A 383 -11.62 18.83 14.59
CA ARG A 383 -11.13 17.96 15.66
C ARG A 383 -9.76 17.39 15.29
N THR A 384 -8.81 17.53 16.19
CA THR A 384 -7.53 16.83 16.17
C THR A 384 -7.61 15.56 17.02
N PHE A 385 -6.77 14.58 16.70
CA PHE A 385 -6.83 13.25 17.32
C PHE A 385 -5.48 12.80 17.90
N TYR A 386 -4.61 13.73 18.34
CA TYR A 386 -3.38 13.37 19.04
C TYR A 386 -3.68 12.67 20.37
N GLU A 387 -2.67 12.08 21.00
CA GLU A 387 -2.82 11.43 22.31
C GLU A 387 -3.35 12.44 23.34
N HIS A 388 -4.52 12.12 23.93
CA HIS A 388 -5.33 12.93 24.84
C HIS A 388 -6.15 14.11 24.25
N ASP A 389 -6.14 14.38 22.94
CA ASP A 389 -6.99 15.44 22.35
C ASP A 389 -8.49 15.11 22.40
N ASP A 390 -8.85 13.88 22.00
CA ASP A 390 -10.24 13.43 21.86
C ASP A 390 -10.63 12.43 22.98
N GLN A 391 -11.90 12.44 23.38
CA GLN A 391 -12.43 11.60 24.46
C GLN A 391 -12.54 10.12 24.09
N PHE A 392 -12.88 9.81 22.85
CA PHE A 392 -13.24 8.46 22.40
C PHE A 392 -12.22 7.88 21.42
N TRP A 393 -11.55 8.73 20.64
CA TRP A 393 -10.64 8.32 19.57
C TRP A 393 -9.19 8.71 19.83
N THR A 394 -8.26 8.01 19.20
CA THR A 394 -6.83 8.37 19.17
C THR A 394 -6.25 8.01 17.81
N GLY A 395 -5.57 8.96 17.16
CA GLY A 395 -4.73 8.70 16.00
C GLY A 395 -3.34 8.27 16.46
N PRO A 396 -2.88 7.04 16.16
CA PRO A 396 -1.53 6.61 16.52
C PRO A 396 -0.50 7.21 15.57
N ASP A 397 0.68 7.53 16.09
CA ASP A 397 1.85 7.98 15.31
C ASP A 397 2.82 6.80 15.14
N ILE A 398 2.55 5.91 14.17
CA ILE A 398 3.20 4.59 14.05
C ILE A 398 3.42 4.14 12.59
N HIS A 399 4.41 3.26 12.40
CA HIS A 399 4.42 2.32 11.27
C HIS A 399 3.69 1.03 11.67
N TYR A 400 2.77 0.55 10.84
CA TYR A 400 2.00 -0.67 11.12
C TYR A 400 2.77 -1.91 10.62
N ASP A 401 3.78 -2.31 11.39
CA ASP A 401 4.73 -3.35 10.99
C ASP A 401 4.11 -4.76 10.87
N ALA A 402 2.89 -4.99 11.38
CA ALA A 402 2.18 -6.26 11.24
C ALA A 402 1.90 -6.62 9.76
N THR A 403 1.42 -5.64 8.97
CA THR A 403 1.05 -5.79 7.56
C THR A 403 2.10 -5.23 6.61
N LYS A 404 3.22 -4.69 7.13
CA LYS A 404 4.31 -4.05 6.36
C LYS A 404 3.83 -2.89 5.48
N ASP A 405 2.93 -2.09 6.04
CA ASP A 405 2.35 -0.90 5.41
C ASP A 405 3.42 0.06 4.84
N LEU A 406 3.14 0.73 3.73
CA LEU A 406 4.10 1.59 3.01
C LEU A 406 4.03 3.06 3.44
N GLU A 407 3.02 3.37 4.24
CA GLU A 407 2.72 4.63 4.88
C GLU A 407 3.08 4.64 6.36
N TRP A 408 3.27 5.85 6.89
CA TRP A 408 3.27 6.10 8.32
C TRP A 408 1.88 6.61 8.73
N TYR A 409 1.24 5.96 9.71
CA TYR A 409 0.02 6.48 10.32
C TYR A 409 0.36 7.63 11.28
N THR A 410 -0.40 8.72 11.20
CA THR A 410 -0.20 9.91 12.06
C THR A 410 -1.54 10.57 12.37
N PRO A 411 -1.73 11.09 13.60
CA PRO A 411 -2.92 11.87 13.95
C PRO A 411 -3.10 13.14 13.10
N ASP A 412 -2.05 13.68 12.46
CA ASP A 412 -2.16 14.87 11.59
C ASP A 412 -2.76 14.58 10.20
N ALA A 413 -2.95 13.30 9.87
CA ALA A 413 -3.65 12.83 8.67
C ALA A 413 -5.12 12.42 8.95
N ALA A 414 -5.60 12.61 10.19
CA ALA A 414 -6.99 12.44 10.60
C ALA A 414 -7.55 13.78 11.12
N THR A 415 -8.68 14.23 10.59
CA THR A 415 -9.39 15.45 11.03
C THR A 415 -10.87 15.33 10.75
N THR A 416 -11.73 16.07 11.45
CA THR A 416 -13.10 16.31 10.96
C THR A 416 -13.13 17.51 10.01
N ALA A 417 -13.89 17.40 8.92
CA ALA A 417 -14.19 18.49 7.99
C ALA A 417 -15.43 18.19 7.12
N ASN A 418 -16.22 19.23 6.83
CA ASN A 418 -17.52 19.15 6.15
C ASN A 418 -18.53 18.18 6.83
N GLY A 419 -18.55 18.14 8.17
CA GLY A 419 -19.41 17.28 8.97
C GLY A 419 -18.99 15.81 9.04
N THR A 420 -17.80 15.45 8.56
CA THR A 420 -17.33 14.06 8.49
C THR A 420 -15.91 13.92 9.00
N LEU A 421 -15.57 12.76 9.55
CA LEU A 421 -14.18 12.34 9.78
C LEU A 421 -13.52 12.06 8.43
N GLN A 422 -12.34 12.62 8.19
CA GLN A 422 -11.53 12.38 7.00
C GLN A 422 -10.20 11.74 7.38
N LEU A 423 -9.97 10.54 6.88
CA LEU A 423 -8.70 9.82 6.93
C LEU A 423 -8.02 9.97 5.57
N ARG A 424 -7.00 10.83 5.51
CA ARG A 424 -6.36 11.24 4.26
C ARG A 424 -5.03 10.53 4.07
N MET A 425 -4.81 9.96 2.89
CA MET A 425 -3.52 9.43 2.48
C MET A 425 -2.79 10.38 1.52
N ASP A 426 -1.56 10.74 1.87
CA ASP A 426 -0.65 11.57 1.06
C ASP A 426 0.55 10.76 0.54
N ALA A 427 1.01 11.08 -0.67
CA ALA A 427 2.36 10.75 -1.15
C ALA A 427 3.41 11.66 -0.49
N PHE A 428 3.54 11.56 0.83
CA PHE A 428 4.37 12.42 1.67
C PHE A 428 5.51 11.62 2.33
N LYS A 429 6.75 11.99 2.02
CA LYS A 429 7.93 11.30 2.55
C LYS A 429 8.18 11.65 4.02
N THR A 430 7.86 10.74 4.94
CA THR A 430 8.10 10.86 6.38
C THR A 430 8.68 9.57 6.97
N HIS A 431 9.39 9.66 8.09
CA HIS A 431 9.91 8.52 8.88
C HIS A 431 10.69 7.42 8.11
N GLY A 432 11.19 7.73 6.91
CA GLY A 432 11.88 6.79 6.01
C GLY A 432 11.00 6.18 4.92
N LEU A 433 9.68 6.25 5.11
CA LEU A 433 8.63 5.83 4.18
C LEU A 433 8.28 6.95 3.17
N PHE A 434 7.44 6.63 2.19
CA PHE A 434 7.07 7.53 1.09
C PHE A 434 5.62 8.02 1.13
N TYR A 435 4.80 7.42 2.01
CA TYR A 435 3.39 7.70 2.17
C TYR A 435 3.06 8.02 3.63
N ARG A 436 1.90 8.62 3.85
CA ARG A 436 1.40 9.06 5.16
C ARG A 436 -0.12 8.91 5.17
N SER A 437 -0.72 8.39 6.24
CA SER A 437 -2.18 8.18 6.29
C SER A 437 -2.79 8.34 7.68
N GLY A 438 -4.12 8.38 7.73
CA GLY A 438 -4.92 8.43 8.94
C GLY A 438 -5.39 7.04 9.41
N MET A 439 -5.28 6.81 10.72
CA MET A 439 -5.96 5.76 11.47
C MET A 439 -6.55 6.40 12.72
N LEU A 440 -7.72 5.94 13.17
CA LEU A 440 -8.24 6.18 14.52
C LEU A 440 -8.51 4.85 15.23
N GLN A 441 -8.20 4.82 16.52
CA GLN A 441 -8.46 3.71 17.44
C GLN A 441 -9.33 4.22 18.59
N SER A 442 -10.39 3.49 18.96
CA SER A 442 -11.11 3.70 20.23
C SER A 442 -10.53 2.91 21.41
N TRP A 443 -9.39 2.25 21.18
CA TRP A 443 -8.69 1.39 22.13
C TRP A 443 -8.54 2.04 23.51
N ASN A 444 -8.95 1.29 24.54
CA ASN A 444 -8.96 1.67 25.95
C ASN A 444 -9.70 2.98 26.30
N LYS A 445 -10.55 3.49 25.39
CA LYS A 445 -11.42 4.67 25.60
C LYS A 445 -12.90 4.32 25.48
N LEU A 446 -13.27 3.59 24.43
CA LEU A 446 -14.63 3.16 24.14
C LEU A 446 -14.59 1.72 23.61
N CYS A 447 -15.28 0.81 24.28
CA CYS A 447 -15.41 -0.58 23.87
C CYS A 447 -16.83 -1.11 24.13
N PHE A 448 -17.21 -2.17 23.44
CA PHE A 448 -18.53 -2.82 23.54
C PHE A 448 -18.38 -4.35 23.44
N THR A 449 -19.18 -5.13 24.15
CA THR A 449 -19.03 -6.61 24.21
C THR A 449 -19.96 -7.39 23.29
N GLN A 450 -21.06 -6.77 22.84
CA GLN A 450 -22.00 -7.27 21.84
C GLN A 450 -22.86 -6.12 21.31
N GLY A 451 -23.63 -6.35 20.25
CA GLY A 451 -24.57 -5.37 19.69
C GLY A 451 -24.42 -5.19 18.18
N ILE A 452 -24.99 -4.10 17.67
CA ILE A 452 -24.77 -3.61 16.32
C ILE A 452 -23.75 -2.48 16.39
N ILE A 453 -22.72 -2.52 15.53
CA ILE A 453 -21.93 -1.34 15.20
C ILE A 453 -22.17 -0.98 13.73
N GLU A 454 -22.55 0.27 13.47
CA GLU A 454 -22.87 0.82 12.15
C GLU A 454 -21.95 2.01 11.86
N VAL A 455 -21.29 1.97 10.70
CA VAL A 455 -20.39 3.03 10.23
C VAL A 455 -20.82 3.48 8.84
N SER A 456 -21.06 4.78 8.66
CA SER A 456 -21.38 5.38 7.37
C SER A 456 -20.11 5.94 6.73
N ALA A 457 -19.74 5.45 5.55
CA ALA A 457 -18.46 5.78 4.92
C ALA A 457 -18.57 6.00 3.41
N ASN A 458 -17.73 6.90 2.91
CA ASN A 458 -17.37 7.06 1.51
C ASN A 458 -15.92 6.56 1.35
N LEU A 459 -15.72 5.55 0.51
CA LEU A 459 -14.45 4.84 0.37
C LEU A 459 -13.48 5.61 -0.57
N PRO A 460 -12.16 5.53 -0.38
CA PRO A 460 -11.20 6.38 -1.08
C PRO A 460 -11.04 6.05 -2.57
N ASN A 461 -10.55 7.03 -3.34
CA ASN A 461 -10.22 6.88 -4.77
C ASN A 461 -11.41 6.39 -5.64
N TYR A 462 -11.13 5.68 -6.75
CA TYR A 462 -12.12 4.93 -7.52
C TYR A 462 -12.18 3.47 -7.06
N GLY A 463 -13.36 2.93 -6.77
CA GLY A 463 -13.53 1.53 -6.35
C GLY A 463 -13.16 0.45 -7.37
N ARG A 464 -12.59 0.79 -8.53
CA ARG A 464 -12.03 -0.17 -9.50
C ARG A 464 -10.49 -0.22 -9.47
N VAL A 465 -9.86 0.55 -8.60
CA VAL A 465 -8.40 0.69 -8.50
C VAL A 465 -7.93 -0.05 -7.26
N THR A 466 -7.16 -1.11 -7.48
CA THR A 466 -6.64 -1.96 -6.40
C THR A 466 -5.36 -1.38 -5.77
N GLY A 467 -5.16 -1.66 -4.47
CA GLY A 467 -3.96 -1.28 -3.72
C GLY A 467 -4.20 -0.48 -2.44
N LEU A 468 -5.32 0.24 -2.33
CA LEU A 468 -5.74 0.91 -1.09
C LEU A 468 -6.54 -0.08 -0.23
N TRP A 469 -6.32 -0.03 1.09
CA TRP A 469 -6.98 -0.86 2.10
C TRP A 469 -7.73 0.04 3.09
N PRO A 470 -8.96 0.50 2.77
CA PRO A 470 -9.84 1.16 3.73
C PRO A 470 -10.41 0.10 4.68
N GLY A 471 -10.11 0.22 5.97
CA GLY A 471 -10.51 -0.71 7.02
C GLY A 471 -11.53 -0.10 7.98
N LEU A 472 -12.61 -0.84 8.21
CA LEU A 472 -13.64 -0.61 9.23
C LEU A 472 -13.77 -1.90 10.05
N TRP A 473 -13.19 -1.95 11.24
CA TRP A 473 -13.03 -3.21 11.97
C TRP A 473 -12.96 -3.01 13.49
N THR A 474 -12.92 -4.12 14.23
CA THR A 474 -12.93 -4.13 15.69
C THR A 474 -11.97 -5.17 16.25
N MET A 475 -11.27 -4.87 17.36
CA MET A 475 -10.35 -5.78 18.06
C MET A 475 -10.58 -5.77 19.57
N GLY A 476 -10.55 -6.94 20.22
CA GLY A 476 -10.64 -7.07 21.68
C GLY A 476 -9.53 -6.31 22.43
N ASN A 477 -9.89 -5.51 23.44
CA ASN A 477 -9.05 -4.47 24.06
C ASN A 477 -7.72 -4.94 24.68
N LEU A 478 -7.55 -6.25 24.93
CA LEU A 478 -6.28 -6.82 25.41
C LEU A 478 -5.15 -6.79 24.36
N GLY A 479 -5.47 -6.58 23.08
CA GLY A 479 -4.50 -6.21 22.04
C GLY A 479 -4.65 -4.74 21.68
N ARG A 480 -3.55 -4.06 21.32
CA ARG A 480 -3.60 -2.73 20.70
C ARG A 480 -3.15 -2.82 19.23
N PRO A 481 -4.00 -2.47 18.26
CA PRO A 481 -3.67 -2.50 16.84
C PRO A 481 -2.37 -1.75 16.52
N GLY A 482 -1.44 -2.42 15.83
CA GLY A 482 -0.12 -1.89 15.47
C GLY A 482 0.97 -2.06 16.54
N TYR A 483 0.66 -2.53 17.75
CA TYR A 483 1.62 -2.73 18.84
C TYR A 483 1.87 -4.24 19.05
N LEU A 484 2.75 -4.80 18.21
CA LEU A 484 2.96 -6.24 18.06
C LEU A 484 3.22 -6.99 19.39
N ALA A 485 4.01 -6.42 20.30
CA ALA A 485 4.23 -6.99 21.64
C ALA A 485 2.93 -7.21 22.44
N SER A 486 1.95 -6.30 22.34
CA SER A 486 0.66 -6.46 23.02
C SER A 486 -0.15 -7.63 22.44
N THR A 487 -0.25 -7.68 21.11
CA THR A 487 -1.06 -8.66 20.35
C THR A 487 -0.50 -10.07 20.39
N GLN A 488 0.80 -10.26 20.62
CA GLN A 488 1.44 -11.58 20.64
C GLN A 488 0.75 -12.53 21.62
N GLY A 489 0.22 -13.64 21.09
CA GLY A 489 -0.45 -14.70 21.85
C GLY A 489 -1.83 -14.33 22.40
N VAL A 490 -2.39 -13.16 22.07
CA VAL A 490 -3.79 -12.81 22.38
C VAL A 490 -4.62 -12.63 21.12
N TRP A 491 -4.05 -12.07 20.07
CA TRP A 491 -4.68 -12.01 18.76
C TRP A 491 -4.37 -13.29 17.94
N PRO A 492 -5.31 -13.83 17.14
CA PRO A 492 -6.75 -13.54 17.08
C PRO A 492 -7.57 -14.54 17.94
N TYR A 493 -7.15 -14.81 19.18
CA TYR A 493 -7.78 -15.85 20.00
C TYR A 493 -9.13 -15.43 20.58
N SER A 494 -10.12 -16.31 20.46
CA SER A 494 -11.38 -16.28 21.22
C SER A 494 -11.70 -17.70 21.72
N TYR A 495 -11.02 -18.11 22.78
CA TYR A 495 -10.86 -19.53 23.11
C TYR A 495 -10.80 -19.81 24.62
N GLU A 496 -11.64 -20.77 25.06
CA GLU A 496 -11.84 -21.12 26.47
C GLU A 496 -11.52 -22.62 26.77
N SER A 497 -10.86 -23.34 25.85
CA SER A 497 -10.51 -24.76 26.04
C SER A 497 -9.04 -24.93 26.47
N CYS A 498 -8.72 -25.99 27.21
CA CYS A 498 -7.36 -26.33 27.66
C CYS A 498 -6.85 -27.59 26.94
N ASP A 499 -6.49 -27.45 25.67
CA ASP A 499 -6.07 -28.53 24.79
C ASP A 499 -4.90 -28.10 23.89
N ALA A 500 -4.72 -28.73 22.72
CA ALA A 500 -3.64 -28.37 21.80
C ALA A 500 -3.72 -26.92 21.30
N GLY A 501 -4.92 -26.32 21.22
CA GLY A 501 -5.15 -24.99 20.65
C GLY A 501 -4.42 -23.85 21.35
N ILE A 502 -4.17 -24.00 22.66
CA ILE A 502 -3.47 -22.99 23.48
C ILE A 502 -1.94 -23.11 23.42
N THR A 503 -1.40 -24.11 22.73
CA THR A 503 0.04 -24.40 22.67
C THR A 503 0.68 -23.82 21.40
N PRO A 504 2.02 -23.61 21.38
CA PRO A 504 2.73 -23.19 20.19
C PRO A 504 2.39 -24.06 18.97
N ASN A 505 2.12 -23.43 17.84
CA ASN A 505 1.74 -24.07 16.58
C ASN A 505 0.53 -25.02 16.69
N GLN A 506 -0.35 -24.85 17.68
CA GLN A 506 -1.43 -25.80 18.00
C GLN A 506 -0.94 -27.24 18.25
N SER A 507 0.30 -27.40 18.76
CA SER A 507 1.04 -28.67 18.85
C SER A 507 1.20 -29.42 17.51
N SER A 508 1.05 -28.73 16.37
CA SER A 508 1.14 -29.34 15.03
C SER A 508 2.49 -29.05 14.35
N PRO A 509 3.15 -30.06 13.75
CA PRO A 509 4.39 -29.89 13.00
C PRO A 509 4.18 -29.64 11.49
N ASP A 510 2.93 -29.62 11.00
CA ASP A 510 2.58 -29.43 9.59
C ASP A 510 2.73 -27.97 9.11
N GLY A 511 2.83 -27.02 10.04
CA GLY A 511 2.93 -25.59 9.75
C GLY A 511 1.58 -24.88 9.61
N ILE A 512 0.46 -25.50 10.02
CA ILE A 512 -0.87 -24.88 9.97
C ILE A 512 -0.96 -23.59 10.79
N SER A 513 -0.24 -23.51 11.91
CA SER A 513 -0.19 -22.34 12.78
C SER A 513 1.24 -22.03 13.20
N TYR A 514 1.61 -20.76 13.13
CA TYR A 514 2.89 -20.20 13.62
C TYR A 514 2.65 -19.34 14.88
N LEU A 515 1.45 -19.41 15.47
CA LEU A 515 1.13 -18.71 16.72
C LEU A 515 1.91 -19.30 17.90
N PRO A 516 2.37 -18.46 18.87
CA PRO A 516 3.12 -18.91 20.04
C PRO A 516 2.27 -19.65 21.09
N GLY A 517 1.01 -19.95 20.80
CA GLY A 517 0.01 -20.39 21.77
C GLY A 517 -0.75 -19.20 22.37
N GLN A 518 -1.83 -19.51 23.09
CA GLN A 518 -2.68 -18.51 23.75
C GLN A 518 -2.00 -18.07 25.06
N LYS A 519 -1.52 -16.84 25.10
CA LYS A 519 -0.89 -16.18 26.26
C LYS A 519 -1.82 -16.24 27.47
N LEU A 520 -3.04 -15.75 27.31
CA LEU A 520 -4.03 -15.63 28.38
C LEU A 520 -5.06 -16.76 28.29
N ASN A 521 -4.59 -17.99 28.50
CA ASN A 521 -5.40 -19.20 28.38
C ASN A 521 -6.10 -19.59 29.69
N VAL A 522 -7.24 -20.27 29.56
CA VAL A 522 -8.14 -20.69 30.65
C VAL A 522 -7.45 -21.49 31.78
N CYS A 523 -6.35 -22.18 31.47
CA CYS A 523 -5.62 -23.07 32.38
C CYS A 523 -4.19 -22.60 32.68
N THR A 524 -3.97 -21.28 32.64
CA THR A 524 -2.77 -20.59 33.14
C THR A 524 -2.48 -20.97 34.59
N CYS A 525 -1.20 -21.21 34.92
CA CYS A 525 -0.79 -21.75 36.22
C CYS A 525 -1.06 -20.79 37.39
N ASP A 526 -1.17 -21.34 38.60
CA ASP A 526 -1.30 -20.56 39.83
C ASP A 526 -0.06 -19.66 40.06
N GLY A 527 -0.27 -18.34 40.00
CA GLY A 527 0.76 -17.33 40.24
C GLY A 527 1.54 -16.88 39.00
N GLU A 528 1.17 -17.34 37.80
CA GLU A 528 1.61 -16.71 36.54
C GLU A 528 0.69 -15.50 36.20
N ASP A 529 1.10 -14.70 35.23
CA ASP A 529 0.38 -13.50 34.79
C ASP A 529 -0.94 -13.82 34.06
N HIS A 530 -2.05 -13.22 34.52
CA HIS A 530 -3.38 -13.33 33.89
C HIS A 530 -4.37 -12.28 34.45
N PRO A 531 -5.24 -11.63 33.65
CA PRO A 531 -6.23 -10.67 34.17
C PRO A 531 -7.29 -11.32 35.08
N ASN A 532 -7.86 -12.45 34.64
CA ASN A 532 -8.93 -13.18 35.33
C ASN A 532 -8.72 -14.71 35.21
N GLN A 533 -7.71 -15.25 35.91
CA GLN A 533 -7.32 -16.66 35.83
C GLN A 533 -8.52 -17.62 35.98
N GLY A 534 -8.71 -18.52 35.02
CA GLY A 534 -9.86 -19.44 34.94
C GLY A 534 -10.86 -19.13 33.82
N VAL A 535 -10.68 -18.01 33.11
CA VAL A 535 -11.38 -17.66 31.85
C VAL A 535 -10.34 -17.64 30.73
N GLY A 536 -10.71 -18.05 29.51
CA GLY A 536 -9.85 -17.91 28.33
C GLY A 536 -10.00 -16.54 27.69
N ARG A 537 -8.90 -15.86 27.40
CA ARG A 537 -8.87 -14.45 27.00
C ARG A 537 -8.05 -14.22 25.73
N GLY A 538 -8.32 -13.12 25.04
CA GLY A 538 -7.63 -12.78 23.80
C GLY A 538 -7.97 -11.40 23.25
N ALA A 539 -7.65 -11.22 21.99
CA ALA A 539 -7.91 -10.04 21.20
C ALA A 539 -8.38 -10.48 19.79
N PRO A 540 -9.57 -11.09 19.68
CA PRO A 540 -10.12 -11.47 18.39
C PRO A 540 -10.49 -10.23 17.58
N GLU A 541 -10.72 -10.44 16.29
CA GLU A 541 -10.87 -9.37 15.29
C GLU A 541 -12.08 -9.63 14.40
N ILE A 542 -12.96 -8.63 14.25
CA ILE A 542 -14.18 -8.70 13.43
C ILE A 542 -14.21 -7.50 12.50
N ASP A 543 -14.25 -7.79 11.21
CA ASP A 543 -14.08 -6.83 10.12
C ASP A 543 -15.44 -6.50 9.52
N ILE A 544 -15.86 -5.24 9.69
CA ILE A 544 -17.14 -4.71 9.18
C ILE A 544 -17.04 -4.52 7.67
N LEU A 545 -15.89 -3.99 7.23
CA LEU A 545 -15.47 -3.88 5.84
C LEU A 545 -13.94 -3.76 5.80
N GLU A 546 -13.31 -4.60 4.98
CA GLU A 546 -12.03 -4.31 4.35
C GLU A 546 -12.30 -4.05 2.87
N GLY A 547 -11.83 -2.92 2.32
CA GLY A 547 -12.04 -2.60 0.91
C GLY A 547 -11.05 -3.32 0.01
N GLU A 548 -11.56 -4.24 -0.82
CA GLU A 548 -10.83 -4.92 -1.88
C GLU A 548 -11.40 -4.53 -3.27
N VAL A 549 -10.82 -5.06 -4.35
CA VAL A 549 -11.30 -4.85 -5.73
C VAL A 549 -11.30 -6.16 -6.51
N ASP A 550 -12.46 -6.54 -7.05
CA ASP A 550 -12.56 -7.61 -8.04
C ASP A 550 -11.92 -7.15 -9.36
N THR A 551 -10.79 -7.76 -9.71
CA THR A 551 -10.00 -7.42 -10.91
C THR A 551 -10.57 -7.98 -12.22
N ALA A 552 -11.54 -8.89 -12.17
CA ALA A 552 -12.22 -9.44 -13.35
C ALA A 552 -13.51 -8.66 -13.68
N LEU A 553 -14.26 -8.23 -12.67
CA LEU A 553 -15.44 -7.36 -12.80
C LEU A 553 -15.06 -5.87 -12.87
N GLY A 554 -13.92 -5.47 -12.31
CA GLY A 554 -13.46 -4.08 -12.26
C GLY A 554 -14.29 -3.21 -11.31
N VAL A 555 -14.69 -3.76 -10.16
CA VAL A 555 -15.53 -3.11 -9.15
C VAL A 555 -15.02 -3.44 -7.74
N GLY A 556 -15.40 -2.59 -6.78
CA GLY A 556 -15.00 -2.74 -5.39
C GLY A 556 -15.79 -3.84 -4.71
N ILE A 557 -15.18 -4.50 -3.74
CA ILE A 557 -15.83 -5.51 -2.89
C ILE A 557 -15.49 -5.21 -1.42
N ALA A 558 -16.45 -5.46 -0.52
CA ALA A 558 -16.17 -5.50 0.91
C ALA A 558 -15.79 -6.92 1.28
N SER A 559 -14.55 -7.14 1.73
CA SER A 559 -14.24 -8.30 2.58
C SER A 559 -14.89 -8.08 3.93
N GLN A 560 -15.60 -9.10 4.41
CA GLN A 560 -16.38 -9.07 5.64
C GLN A 560 -16.05 -10.35 6.40
N SER A 561 -15.42 -10.22 7.56
CA SER A 561 -14.51 -11.24 8.09
C SER A 561 -14.55 -11.36 9.62
N LEU A 562 -14.24 -12.56 10.11
CA LEU A 562 -13.88 -12.88 11.48
C LEU A 562 -12.51 -13.56 11.46
N GLN A 563 -11.52 -13.00 12.16
CA GLN A 563 -10.25 -13.68 12.40
C GLN A 563 -10.37 -14.61 13.61
N VAL A 564 -9.89 -15.84 13.47
CA VAL A 564 -10.06 -16.92 14.46
C VAL A 564 -8.70 -17.54 14.78
N ALA A 565 -8.46 -17.75 16.08
CA ALA A 565 -7.52 -18.74 16.59
C ALA A 565 -8.16 -19.52 17.77
N PRO A 566 -7.88 -20.83 17.89
CA PRO A 566 -7.08 -21.67 17.00
C PRO A 566 -7.79 -22.04 15.68
N PHE A 567 -7.04 -22.54 14.71
CA PHE A 567 -7.49 -22.77 13.33
C PHE A 567 -8.06 -24.19 13.10
N ASP A 568 -9.11 -24.31 12.28
CA ASP A 568 -9.57 -25.59 11.73
C ASP A 568 -8.48 -26.28 10.89
N ILE A 569 -8.56 -27.61 10.77
CA ILE A 569 -7.81 -28.36 9.76
C ILE A 569 -8.15 -27.80 8.36
N TRP A 570 -7.12 -27.44 7.58
CA TRP A 570 -7.22 -26.74 6.29
C TRP A 570 -7.88 -25.34 6.32
N TYR A 571 -8.03 -24.72 7.50
CA TYR A 571 -8.75 -23.45 7.68
C TYR A 571 -10.23 -23.48 7.28
N ILE A 572 -10.84 -24.68 7.20
CA ILE A 572 -12.24 -24.87 6.76
C ILE A 572 -13.20 -24.95 7.97
N PRO A 573 -14.08 -23.95 8.17
CA PRO A 573 -15.16 -24.00 9.16
C PRO A 573 -16.35 -24.82 8.65
N ASP A 574 -17.35 -25.08 9.52
CA ASP A 574 -18.57 -25.76 9.08
C ASP A 574 -19.55 -24.80 8.38
N TYR A 575 -19.42 -24.73 7.05
CA TYR A 575 -20.31 -23.97 6.17
C TYR A 575 -21.79 -24.39 6.22
N ASN A 576 -22.17 -25.51 6.86
CA ASN A 576 -23.58 -25.82 7.11
C ASN A 576 -24.26 -24.80 8.06
N PHE A 577 -23.46 -24.05 8.83
CA PHE A 577 -23.91 -23.02 9.78
C PHE A 577 -23.62 -21.58 9.29
N VAL A 578 -23.36 -21.42 7.99
CA VAL A 578 -23.16 -20.13 7.33
C VAL A 578 -24.35 -19.81 6.42
N GLU A 579 -24.91 -18.60 6.56
CA GLU A 579 -26.01 -18.11 5.72
C GLU A 579 -25.46 -17.10 4.69
N ILE A 580 -25.73 -17.30 3.40
CA ILE A 580 -25.55 -16.26 2.37
C ILE A 580 -26.93 -15.70 2.01
N HIS A 581 -27.19 -14.43 2.33
CA HIS A 581 -28.51 -13.81 2.12
C HIS A 581 -28.75 -13.38 0.66
N ASN A 582 -27.67 -13.08 -0.08
CA ASN A 582 -27.76 -12.78 -1.51
C ASN A 582 -26.56 -13.30 -2.32
N ALA A 583 -26.66 -14.55 -2.77
CA ALA A 583 -25.65 -15.22 -3.60
C ALA A 583 -25.46 -14.62 -5.02
N SER A 584 -26.14 -13.51 -5.35
CA SER A 584 -25.90 -12.77 -6.60
C SER A 584 -24.88 -11.64 -6.46
N ILE A 585 -24.52 -11.26 -5.21
CA ILE A 585 -23.53 -10.21 -4.90
C ILE A 585 -22.57 -10.59 -3.77
N THR A 586 -22.89 -11.61 -2.97
CA THR A 586 -22.04 -12.10 -1.87
C THR A 586 -21.62 -13.53 -2.14
N THR A 587 -20.33 -13.84 -1.91
CA THR A 587 -19.78 -15.20 -1.90
C THR A 587 -18.80 -15.35 -0.75
N MET A 588 -18.58 -16.57 -0.24
CA MET A 588 -17.43 -16.82 0.64
C MET A 588 -16.13 -16.44 -0.08
N ASN A 589 -15.17 -15.89 0.65
CA ASN A 589 -13.86 -15.55 0.12
C ASN A 589 -13.07 -16.85 -0.18
N THR A 590 -12.09 -16.76 -1.08
CA THR A 590 -11.14 -17.84 -1.36
C THR A 590 -9.88 -17.76 -0.49
N TYR A 591 -9.66 -16.64 0.19
CA TYR A 591 -8.65 -16.48 1.23
C TYR A 591 -9.21 -16.93 2.59
N CYS A 592 -8.67 -18.03 3.13
CA CYS A 592 -9.07 -18.60 4.42
C CYS A 592 -8.13 -18.22 5.58
N GLY A 593 -7.22 -17.26 5.38
CA GLY A 593 -6.19 -16.87 6.35
C GLY A 593 -4.77 -17.32 5.96
N GLY A 594 -3.89 -17.41 6.96
CA GLY A 594 -2.47 -17.66 6.78
C GLY A 594 -1.78 -18.14 8.08
N PRO A 595 -0.45 -18.04 8.21
CA PRO A 595 0.28 -18.66 9.32
C PRO A 595 -0.08 -18.11 10.72
N PHE A 596 -0.70 -16.92 10.80
CA PHE A 596 -1.05 -16.27 12.07
C PHE A 596 -2.56 -16.06 12.30
N GLN A 597 -3.43 -16.36 11.33
CA GLN A 597 -4.89 -16.27 11.48
C GLN A 597 -5.61 -17.31 10.61
N GLN A 598 -6.73 -17.86 11.08
CA GLN A 598 -7.78 -18.33 10.19
C GLN A 598 -8.73 -17.17 9.91
N ALA A 599 -9.01 -16.88 8.63
CA ALA A 599 -10.02 -15.91 8.25
C ALA A 599 -11.29 -16.65 7.84
N VAL A 600 -12.40 -16.42 8.53
CA VAL A 600 -13.73 -16.88 8.08
C VAL A 600 -14.45 -15.66 7.51
N SER A 601 -14.55 -15.60 6.18
CA SER A 601 -14.91 -14.36 5.49
C SER A 601 -15.74 -14.57 4.22
N ALA A 602 -16.53 -13.56 3.89
CA ALA A 602 -17.25 -13.44 2.63
C ALA A 602 -16.96 -12.08 1.98
N VAL A 603 -16.99 -12.03 0.66
CA VAL A 603 -16.85 -10.80 -0.12
C VAL A 603 -18.20 -10.39 -0.73
N THR A 604 -18.55 -9.11 -0.60
CA THR A 604 -19.77 -8.52 -1.18
C THR A 604 -19.44 -7.43 -2.19
N THR A 605 -19.99 -7.53 -3.40
CA THR A 605 -19.83 -6.53 -4.47
C THR A 605 -20.45 -5.18 -4.09
N LEU A 606 -19.67 -4.11 -4.24
CA LEU A 606 -20.04 -2.74 -3.90
C LEU A 606 -20.41 -1.90 -5.12
N ASN A 607 -21.22 -0.86 -4.90
CA ASN A 607 -21.53 0.13 -5.92
C ASN A 607 -20.40 1.15 -6.05
N THR A 608 -19.95 1.42 -7.28
CA THR A 608 -18.94 2.44 -7.60
C THR A 608 -19.34 3.88 -7.19
N ALA A 609 -20.60 4.12 -6.84
CA ALA A 609 -21.08 5.40 -6.30
C ALA A 609 -20.59 5.69 -4.87
N TRP A 610 -20.24 4.65 -4.10
CA TRP A 610 -19.84 4.75 -2.68
C TRP A 610 -18.36 5.10 -2.47
N TYR A 611 -17.74 5.66 -3.51
CA TYR A 611 -16.30 5.96 -3.58
C TYR A 611 -16.06 7.45 -3.84
N GLU A 612 -14.92 7.97 -3.40
CA GLU A 612 -14.48 9.37 -3.48
C GLU A 612 -14.53 9.90 -4.92
N PHE A 613 -14.07 9.09 -5.88
CA PHE A 613 -14.04 9.44 -7.29
C PHE A 613 -14.94 8.55 -8.15
N GLY A 614 -15.77 9.19 -8.98
CA GLY A 614 -16.58 8.53 -10.00
C GLY A 614 -17.56 9.50 -10.66
N PRO A 615 -18.13 9.18 -11.85
CA PRO A 615 -19.21 9.97 -12.45
C PRO A 615 -20.50 10.02 -11.60
N GLN A 616 -20.60 9.14 -10.62
CA GLN A 616 -21.65 9.05 -9.60
C GLN A 616 -21.04 8.90 -8.19
N GLY A 617 -19.77 9.29 -8.00
CA GLY A 617 -19.07 9.15 -6.72
C GLY A 617 -19.50 10.16 -5.65
N GLY A 618 -18.93 10.04 -4.47
CA GLY A 618 -19.16 10.92 -3.31
C GLY A 618 -20.38 10.57 -2.45
N TYR A 619 -21.04 9.43 -2.68
CA TYR A 619 -22.10 8.96 -1.78
C TYR A 619 -21.52 8.18 -0.60
N TYR A 620 -22.13 8.36 0.57
CA TYR A 620 -21.87 7.54 1.74
C TYR A 620 -22.72 6.29 1.70
N GLN A 621 -22.16 5.19 2.20
CA GLN A 621 -22.85 3.93 2.40
C GLN A 621 -22.57 3.45 3.82
N LYS A 622 -23.61 3.01 4.52
CA LYS A 622 -23.48 2.38 5.82
C LYS A 622 -23.12 0.90 5.70
N TYR A 623 -22.16 0.49 6.53
CA TYR A 623 -21.67 -0.87 6.73
C TYR A 623 -21.86 -1.22 8.20
N SER A 624 -22.23 -2.46 8.52
CA SER A 624 -22.41 -2.85 9.92
C SER A 624 -22.26 -4.35 10.17
N ILE A 625 -21.79 -4.69 11.37
CA ILE A 625 -22.03 -6.01 11.96
C ILE A 625 -23.10 -5.90 13.03
N GLU A 626 -23.82 -7.00 13.22
CA GLU A 626 -24.69 -7.29 14.34
C GLU A 626 -24.20 -8.60 14.95
N TYR A 627 -23.84 -8.61 16.23
CA TYR A 627 -23.45 -9.85 16.90
C TYR A 627 -23.95 -9.97 18.33
N LEU A 628 -24.21 -11.22 18.72
CA LEU A 628 -24.49 -11.65 20.08
C LEU A 628 -23.52 -12.77 20.44
N ASN A 629 -22.94 -12.71 21.64
CA ASN A 629 -21.79 -13.52 22.05
C ASN A 629 -22.15 -14.75 22.89
N ASP A 630 -23.39 -15.23 22.76
CA ASP A 630 -23.88 -16.43 23.44
C ASP A 630 -23.18 -17.72 22.94
N ASP A 631 -23.08 -18.70 23.83
CA ASP A 631 -22.35 -19.96 23.60
C ASP A 631 -23.13 -21.01 22.79
N GLU A 632 -24.46 -20.85 22.64
CA GLU A 632 -25.36 -21.79 21.95
C GLU A 632 -26.09 -21.10 20.78
N ASP A 633 -26.74 -19.96 21.01
CA ASP A 633 -27.54 -19.21 20.02
C ASP A 633 -26.82 -17.95 19.44
N GLY A 634 -25.53 -17.77 19.75
CA GLY A 634 -24.74 -16.63 19.27
C GLY A 634 -24.52 -16.61 17.76
N TYR A 635 -24.39 -15.41 17.18
CA TYR A 635 -24.12 -15.21 15.75
C TYR A 635 -23.41 -13.87 15.49
N ILE A 636 -22.83 -13.74 14.30
CA ILE A 636 -22.39 -12.48 13.69
C ILE A 636 -23.08 -12.38 12.31
N SER A 637 -23.78 -11.29 12.04
CA SER A 637 -24.38 -10.98 10.73
C SER A 637 -23.82 -9.67 10.19
N TRP A 638 -23.34 -9.71 8.95
CA TRP A 638 -22.80 -8.54 8.25
C TRP A 638 -23.87 -7.92 7.34
N TYR A 639 -23.78 -6.60 7.12
CA TYR A 639 -24.73 -5.84 6.31
C TYR A 639 -24.03 -4.80 5.43
N VAL A 640 -24.59 -4.57 4.24
CA VAL A 640 -24.34 -3.40 3.40
C VAL A 640 -25.68 -2.68 3.24
N GLY A 641 -25.78 -1.48 3.83
CA GLY A 641 -27.04 -0.75 3.94
C GLY A 641 -27.97 -1.38 4.98
N ASN A 642 -29.22 -1.62 4.59
CA ASN A 642 -30.20 -2.33 5.41
C ASN A 642 -30.28 -3.84 5.06
N ASN A 643 -29.46 -4.31 4.13
CA ASN A 643 -29.50 -5.69 3.64
C ASN A 643 -28.39 -6.51 4.30
N ALA A 644 -28.75 -7.62 4.92
CA ALA A 644 -27.77 -8.61 5.37
C ALA A 644 -27.02 -9.19 4.15
N THR A 645 -25.72 -9.43 4.30
CA THR A 645 -24.85 -10.03 3.27
C THR A 645 -24.64 -11.51 3.57
N TRP A 646 -24.16 -11.81 4.78
CA TRP A 646 -23.99 -13.15 5.31
C TRP A 646 -24.14 -13.23 6.84
N THR A 647 -24.35 -14.44 7.38
CA THR A 647 -24.34 -14.76 8.81
C THR A 647 -23.36 -15.89 9.10
N LEU A 648 -22.61 -15.78 10.19
CA LEU A 648 -21.90 -16.85 10.88
C LEU A 648 -22.61 -17.16 12.20
N HIS A 649 -23.10 -18.39 12.39
CA HIS A 649 -23.62 -18.84 13.69
C HIS A 649 -22.49 -19.42 14.55
N ALA A 650 -22.60 -19.39 15.89
CA ALA A 650 -21.57 -19.92 16.80
C ALA A 650 -21.20 -21.39 16.54
N THR A 651 -22.16 -22.18 16.06
CA THR A 651 -21.99 -23.58 15.61
C THR A 651 -21.02 -23.77 14.43
N THR A 652 -20.74 -22.71 13.66
CA THR A 652 -19.73 -22.69 12.58
C THR A 652 -18.32 -22.99 13.09
N LEU A 653 -18.04 -22.65 14.35
CA LEU A 653 -16.72 -22.72 14.99
C LEU A 653 -16.61 -23.87 16.01
N HIS A 654 -17.34 -24.96 15.75
CA HIS A 654 -17.36 -26.16 16.59
C HIS A 654 -15.97 -26.83 16.71
N PRO A 655 -15.78 -27.77 17.64
CA PRO A 655 -14.53 -28.50 17.82
C PRO A 655 -14.07 -29.21 16.54
N ASN A 656 -12.80 -29.07 16.19
CA ASN A 656 -12.20 -29.59 14.96
C ASN A 656 -10.87 -30.27 15.30
N GLY A 657 -10.63 -31.50 14.83
CA GLY A 657 -9.38 -32.21 15.09
C GLY A 657 -9.02 -32.35 16.57
N ASN A 658 -8.03 -31.57 17.02
CA ASN A 658 -7.48 -31.55 18.38
C ASN A 658 -7.82 -30.27 19.17
N ILE A 659 -8.72 -29.41 18.65
CA ILE A 659 -9.15 -28.16 19.28
C ILE A 659 -10.65 -28.18 19.61
N GLY A 660 -11.01 -27.61 20.77
CA GLY A 660 -12.38 -27.36 21.20
C GLY A 660 -13.06 -26.18 20.49
N TRP A 661 -14.14 -25.69 21.10
CA TRP A 661 -14.94 -24.57 20.60
C TRP A 661 -14.13 -23.26 20.54
N ARG A 662 -14.21 -22.54 19.42
CA ARG A 662 -13.84 -21.11 19.36
C ARG A 662 -15.12 -20.29 19.50
N ARG A 663 -15.15 -19.36 20.45
CA ARG A 663 -16.38 -18.65 20.82
C ARG A 663 -16.50 -17.35 20.05
N ILE A 664 -17.74 -16.88 19.85
CA ILE A 664 -17.97 -15.48 19.49
C ILE A 664 -17.51 -14.62 20.68
N SER A 665 -16.83 -13.51 20.39
CA SER A 665 -16.07 -12.75 21.39
C SER A 665 -16.95 -12.20 22.51
N LYS A 666 -16.57 -12.50 23.76
CA LYS A 666 -17.06 -11.82 24.98
C LYS A 666 -16.10 -10.72 25.45
N GLU A 667 -14.95 -10.55 24.78
CA GLU A 667 -14.01 -9.47 25.06
C GLU A 667 -14.66 -8.10 24.79
N PRO A 668 -14.31 -7.04 25.55
CA PRO A 668 -14.67 -5.68 25.18
C PRO A 668 -13.95 -5.31 23.87
N MET A 669 -14.70 -5.19 22.77
CA MET A 669 -14.19 -4.86 21.45
C MET A 669 -14.02 -3.35 21.29
N SER A 670 -12.81 -2.93 20.91
CA SER A 670 -12.48 -1.57 20.49
C SER A 670 -12.63 -1.42 18.97
N ILE A 671 -12.78 -0.19 18.48
CA ILE A 671 -13.08 0.15 17.07
C ILE A 671 -11.83 0.71 16.40
N ILE A 672 -11.58 0.31 15.16
CA ILE A 672 -10.50 0.80 14.31
C ILE A 672 -11.08 1.29 12.99
N LEU A 673 -10.61 2.47 12.57
CA LEU A 673 -10.96 3.12 11.31
C LEU A 673 -9.62 3.51 10.65
N ASN A 674 -9.25 2.93 9.51
CA ASN A 674 -7.97 3.24 8.85
C ASN A 674 -8.05 3.26 7.34
N LEU A 675 -7.09 3.94 6.71
CA LEU A 675 -6.81 3.84 5.28
C LEU A 675 -5.35 3.47 5.09
N GLY A 676 -5.06 2.21 4.73
CA GLY A 676 -3.69 1.71 4.56
C GLY A 676 -3.29 1.36 3.12
N ILE A 677 -2.01 1.06 2.90
CA ILE A 677 -1.48 0.63 1.59
C ILE A 677 -0.27 -0.31 1.74
N SER A 678 -0.47 -1.61 1.50
CA SER A 678 0.59 -2.63 1.57
C SER A 678 0.58 -3.63 0.43
N ASN A 679 1.79 -4.04 0.00
CA ASN A 679 1.98 -5.16 -0.93
C ASN A 679 1.60 -6.52 -0.33
N ASN A 680 1.41 -6.61 1.00
CA ASN A 680 0.95 -7.84 1.65
C ASN A 680 -0.57 -8.04 1.51
N TRP A 681 -1.35 -6.97 1.28
CA TRP A 681 -2.79 -7.01 1.13
C TRP A 681 -3.22 -7.19 -0.33
N ALA A 682 -2.74 -6.29 -1.21
CA ALA A 682 -3.19 -6.22 -2.58
C ALA A 682 -2.06 -5.89 -3.55
N TYR A 683 -2.25 -6.22 -4.83
CA TYR A 683 -1.46 -5.62 -5.90
C TYR A 683 -1.80 -4.12 -5.99
N ILE A 684 -0.79 -3.26 -5.97
CA ILE A 684 -1.00 -1.81 -5.95
C ILE A 684 -0.92 -1.22 -7.36
N ASP A 685 -2.02 -0.67 -7.87
CA ASP A 685 -2.04 0.03 -9.15
C ASP A 685 -1.66 1.52 -9.01
N TRP A 686 -0.36 1.75 -8.81
CA TRP A 686 0.27 3.06 -8.66
C TRP A 686 -0.04 4.08 -9.77
N GLN A 687 -0.54 3.66 -10.94
CA GLN A 687 -0.88 4.57 -12.05
C GLN A 687 -2.26 5.22 -11.90
N TYR A 688 -3.13 4.66 -11.05
CA TYR A 688 -4.52 5.11 -10.88
C TYR A 688 -4.89 5.45 -9.42
N ILE A 689 -3.91 5.52 -8.50
CA ILE A 689 -4.07 6.09 -7.16
C ILE A 689 -3.66 7.57 -7.20
N PHE A 690 -4.66 8.45 -7.14
CA PHE A 690 -4.47 9.90 -7.35
C PHE A 690 -4.29 10.65 -6.03
N PHE A 691 -3.11 10.54 -5.42
CA PHE A 691 -2.81 11.22 -4.15
C PHE A 691 -2.97 12.75 -4.21
N PRO A 692 -3.56 13.40 -3.19
CA PRO A 692 -4.13 12.80 -1.99
C PRO A 692 -5.48 12.11 -2.25
N VAL A 693 -5.72 11.00 -1.54
CA VAL A 693 -6.99 10.27 -1.52
C VAL A 693 -7.54 10.24 -0.10
N THR A 694 -8.86 10.16 0.06
CA THR A 694 -9.54 10.40 1.33
C THR A 694 -10.62 9.35 1.56
N MET A 695 -10.53 8.63 2.67
CA MET A 695 -11.66 7.87 3.21
C MET A 695 -12.42 8.80 4.15
N SER A 696 -13.72 8.98 3.90
CA SER A 696 -14.55 9.88 4.71
C SER A 696 -15.61 9.08 5.46
N ILE A 697 -15.85 9.41 6.74
CA ILE A 697 -16.76 8.70 7.64
C ILE A 697 -17.75 9.73 8.23
N ASP A 698 -19.02 9.50 7.93
CA ASP A 698 -20.17 10.36 8.24
C ASP A 698 -20.65 10.13 9.68
N TYR A 699 -20.72 8.87 10.14
CA TYR A 699 -20.93 8.56 11.56
C TYR A 699 -20.39 7.18 11.96
N VAL A 700 -20.20 6.99 13.26
CA VAL A 700 -20.11 5.67 13.93
C VAL A 700 -21.22 5.60 14.98
N ARG A 701 -22.01 4.53 14.98
CA ARG A 701 -23.14 4.30 15.91
C ARG A 701 -23.11 2.89 16.47
N ILE A 702 -23.41 2.73 17.77
CA ILE A 702 -23.52 1.43 18.45
C ILE A 702 -24.93 1.29 19.04
N TYR A 703 -25.59 0.18 18.74
CA TYR A 703 -26.90 -0.19 19.29
C TYR A 703 -26.82 -1.49 20.09
N GLN A 704 -27.55 -1.60 21.20
CA GLN A 704 -27.55 -2.79 22.05
C GLN A 704 -28.98 -3.18 22.49
N PRO A 705 -29.20 -4.47 22.84
CA PRO A 705 -30.42 -4.90 23.52
C PRO A 705 -30.65 -4.07 24.79
N SER A 706 -31.89 -3.68 25.06
CA SER A 706 -32.23 -2.73 26.13
C SER A 706 -31.93 -3.24 27.55
N ASP A 707 -31.75 -4.56 27.69
CA ASP A 707 -31.46 -5.31 28.91
C ASP A 707 -30.00 -5.76 29.01
N ALA A 708 -29.20 -5.63 27.94
CA ALA A 708 -27.81 -6.07 27.85
C ALA A 708 -26.85 -4.96 27.38
N ILE A 709 -27.08 -3.73 27.84
CA ILE A 709 -26.23 -2.56 27.55
C ILE A 709 -24.88 -2.68 28.28
N SER A 710 -23.79 -2.68 27.52
CA SER A 710 -22.41 -2.73 28.00
C SER A 710 -21.50 -1.91 27.09
N VAL A 711 -21.12 -0.72 27.58
CA VAL A 711 -20.17 0.20 26.92
C VAL A 711 -19.04 0.50 27.91
N THR A 712 -18.07 -0.40 27.97
CA THR A 712 -16.89 -0.32 28.84
C THR A 712 -15.74 -1.15 28.26
N CYS A 713 -14.50 -0.70 28.44
CA CYS A 713 -13.30 -1.49 28.15
C CYS A 713 -12.88 -2.41 29.32
N ASP A 714 -13.56 -2.32 30.48
CA ASP A 714 -13.28 -3.09 31.68
C ASP A 714 -14.57 -3.69 32.29
N PRO A 715 -15.14 -4.78 31.72
CA PRO A 715 -16.20 -5.57 32.35
C PRO A 715 -15.71 -6.30 33.62
N GLU A 716 -16.61 -6.54 34.60
CA GLU A 716 -16.26 -7.24 35.87
C GLU A 716 -15.82 -8.70 35.66
N ASP A 717 -16.35 -9.35 34.63
CA ASP A 717 -16.05 -10.72 34.22
C ASP A 717 -14.92 -10.82 33.17
N TYR A 718 -14.73 -9.77 32.35
CA TYR A 718 -13.70 -9.66 31.30
C TYR A 718 -12.73 -8.46 31.50
N PRO A 719 -12.12 -8.26 32.69
CA PRO A 719 -11.31 -7.08 32.98
C PRO A 719 -10.06 -6.96 32.10
N THR A 720 -9.65 -5.73 31.80
CA THR A 720 -8.46 -5.40 31.00
C THR A 720 -7.62 -4.24 31.58
N TYR A 721 -8.21 -3.32 32.36
CA TYR A 721 -7.57 -2.06 32.76
C TYR A 721 -6.28 -2.26 33.56
N ASP A 722 -6.36 -2.99 34.69
CA ASP A 722 -5.20 -3.26 35.55
C ASP A 722 -4.12 -4.06 34.80
N TYR A 723 -4.52 -4.92 33.86
CA TYR A 723 -3.62 -5.73 33.04
C TYR A 723 -2.82 -4.87 32.05
N ILE A 724 -3.49 -4.00 31.30
CA ILE A 724 -2.88 -3.08 30.34
C ILE A 724 -1.93 -2.11 31.07
N ASN A 725 -2.37 -1.57 32.21
CA ASN A 725 -1.59 -0.64 33.03
C ASN A 725 -0.32 -1.30 33.63
N ALA A 726 -0.40 -2.56 34.08
CA ALA A 726 0.78 -3.31 34.53
C ALA A 726 1.79 -3.57 33.39
N HIS A 727 1.31 -3.67 32.15
CA HIS A 727 2.09 -4.07 30.98
C HIS A 727 2.37 -2.94 29.98
N ALA A 728 2.29 -1.68 30.43
CA ALA A 728 2.30 -0.48 29.58
C ALA A 728 3.41 -0.41 28.51
N ASN A 729 4.59 -1.00 28.73
CA ASN A 729 5.67 -1.02 27.74
C ASN A 729 5.27 -1.77 26.44
N ALA A 730 4.43 -2.81 26.54
CA ALA A 730 3.92 -3.54 25.38
C ALA A 730 2.82 -2.78 24.61
N TYR A 731 2.12 -1.86 25.29
CA TYR A 731 0.96 -1.11 24.76
C TYR A 731 1.29 0.31 24.27
N HIS A 732 2.43 0.88 24.67
CA HIS A 732 2.86 2.23 24.30
C HIS A 732 4.14 2.30 23.46
N ASN A 733 4.80 1.18 23.15
CA ASN A 733 6.00 1.15 22.31
C ASN A 733 5.84 0.22 21.10
N ALA A 734 5.45 0.78 19.95
CA ALA A 734 5.22 0.04 18.71
C ALA A 734 6.49 -0.63 18.13
N ASN A 735 7.70 -0.22 18.55
CA ASN A 735 8.96 -0.83 18.11
C ASN A 735 9.21 -2.22 18.72
N LEU A 736 8.36 -2.69 19.63
CA LEU A 736 8.53 -3.96 20.33
C LEU A 736 7.64 -5.02 19.68
N THR A 737 8.29 -6.08 19.18
CA THR A 737 7.63 -7.12 18.37
C THR A 737 7.33 -8.41 19.15
N SER A 738 7.68 -8.47 20.45
CA SER A 738 7.34 -9.59 21.33
C SER A 738 7.15 -9.14 22.78
N TRP A 739 6.47 -9.98 23.56
CA TRP A 739 6.20 -9.82 24.99
C TRP A 739 7.50 -9.80 25.81
N GLU A 740 8.46 -10.64 25.43
CA GLU A 740 9.81 -10.68 26.02
C GLU A 740 10.62 -9.44 25.66
N ALA A 741 10.46 -8.90 24.44
CA ALA A 741 11.05 -7.62 24.05
C ALA A 741 10.46 -6.43 24.84
N ALA A 742 9.20 -6.56 25.31
CA ALA A 742 8.61 -5.64 26.27
C ALA A 742 9.05 -5.85 27.72
N GLY A 743 9.90 -6.84 28.00
CA GLY A 743 10.46 -7.13 29.33
C GLY A 743 9.57 -8.03 30.20
N TYR A 744 8.52 -8.62 29.62
CA TYR A 744 7.56 -9.48 30.32
C TYR A 744 7.82 -10.96 30.01
N THR A 745 7.34 -11.86 30.88
CA THR A 745 7.50 -13.31 30.69
C THR A 745 6.20 -13.89 30.15
N PHE A 746 6.28 -14.78 29.16
CA PHE A 746 5.11 -15.51 28.68
C PHE A 746 4.60 -16.46 29.78
N PRO A 747 3.34 -16.32 30.24
CA PRO A 747 2.80 -17.10 31.35
C PRO A 747 2.64 -18.57 30.97
N LYS A 748 2.89 -19.46 31.94
CA LYS A 748 2.80 -20.91 31.74
C LYS A 748 1.37 -21.43 31.91
N ASN A 749 1.07 -22.54 31.23
CA ASN A 749 -0.18 -23.31 31.39
C ASN A 749 0.10 -24.74 31.88
N ILE A 750 -0.95 -25.47 32.30
CA ILE A 750 -0.79 -26.83 32.85
C ILE A 750 -0.23 -27.85 31.85
N LEU A 751 -0.37 -27.63 30.53
CA LEU A 751 0.07 -28.55 29.49
C LEU A 751 1.59 -28.47 29.24
N THR A 752 2.16 -27.26 29.33
CA THR A 752 3.58 -26.98 29.03
C THR A 752 4.42 -26.73 30.29
N GLY A 753 3.81 -26.20 31.35
CA GLY A 753 4.50 -25.70 32.54
C GLY A 753 4.73 -26.70 33.67
N ASN A 754 4.23 -27.94 33.59
CA ASN A 754 4.28 -28.95 34.66
C ASN A 754 3.75 -28.43 36.02
N CYS A 755 2.67 -27.64 35.98
CA CYS A 755 2.17 -26.85 37.09
C CYS A 755 0.77 -27.30 37.56
N LYS A 756 0.08 -26.45 38.32
CA LYS A 756 -1.36 -26.56 38.61
C LYS A 756 -2.04 -25.22 38.32
N SER A 757 -3.33 -25.27 38.02
CA SER A 757 -4.23 -24.12 37.97
C SER A 757 -5.43 -24.41 38.86
N SER A 758 -5.53 -23.72 39.99
CA SER A 758 -6.58 -23.86 41.01
C SER A 758 -7.91 -23.24 40.59
N LYS A 759 -7.88 -22.39 39.56
CA LYS A 759 -9.06 -21.74 38.97
C LYS A 759 -9.67 -22.53 37.82
N PHE A 760 -8.86 -23.33 37.12
CA PHE A 760 -9.32 -24.19 36.05
C PHE A 760 -10.00 -25.45 36.60
N SER A 761 -11.34 -25.44 36.65
CA SER A 761 -12.12 -26.67 36.79
C SER A 761 -12.25 -27.34 35.42
N GLY A 762 -11.30 -28.23 35.10
CA GLY A 762 -11.39 -29.06 33.89
C GLY A 762 -12.71 -29.83 33.83
N LYS A 763 -13.38 -29.77 32.68
CA LYS A 763 -14.59 -30.51 32.33
C LYS A 763 -14.24 -31.67 31.41
#